data_AF-A0AA39CDR7-F1
#
_entry.id   AF-A0AA39CDR7-F1
#
_cell.length_a   1.000
_cell.length_b   1.000
_cell.length_c   1.000
_cell.angle_alpha   90.00
_cell.angle_beta   90.00
_cell.angle_gamma   90.00
#
_symmetry.space_group_name_H-M   'P 1'
#
loop_
_entity.id
_entity.type
_entity.pdbx_description
1 polymer ?
#
loop_
_entity_poly.entity_id
_entity_poly.type
_entity_poly.pdbx_seq_one_letter_code
_entity_poly.pdbx_strand_id
1 'polypeptide(L)'
;MSRTDLQHSDSIEQEDPHNQERKKQKSRRPANTAFRQQRLKAWQPILTPKTVLPILFAVGIIFAPIGGLLIWASASVQELRIDYTDCNTTATNQFTQIPQSKVHSSFKSSNNTVRPQWKRTENTTTPPWSVSIPRTPVCTLQFDIPNDIGPPVYLYYRLTNFYQNHRRYVKSLDTDQLKGHFISNHTIHDSSCNPIKTNHEGKAYYPCGLIANSIFNDTLNSPRLVNAAGNEPAQPYRMTNRSIAWGSDASLYKKTKYTNRDVVPPPNWIERYPDGYTEDNPIPDLSEYEEFQVWMRTAGLPTFSKMALRNDNETMTAGIYQMEIYDFFPVEVYDGTKSILISTRSVVGGKNSFLGIAYVAIGGLCIVLGVLFTVAHLIRPRNLYDNEPLENDLWNSSSVEYRHASQIGRRQALTPLFIVDTYMHIVADNSSATQGSPGYVTDTMIQNQFEYLANAYTNASIGYRLAGVSRVTNDTWASNGDDIAMKSSLRRGTYRSLNIYYQSLLQAGANTPGVPPGSTLLGFCSLPTSGVTESTPVDQYIVDGCNILSGTMPGGNMVNYNLGGTTAHEVGHWNGLLHTFNGNSCSNSDWGDYVADTPQEQTSTSGCPATKDSCPDSGVSSTAYTGLASQGSNPYGPQGFSGVDPIHNFMDYSNDECYQGFTAGQGARMLNVWDIYRAER
;
A
#
# COMPACT_ATOMS: atom_id res chain seq x y z
N MET A 1 31.96 48.99 -3.76
CA MET A 1 31.70 48.88 -5.21
C MET A 1 30.33 48.21 -5.37
N SER A 2 29.24 48.96 -5.17
CA SER A 2 28.52 49.80 -6.14
C SER A 2 27.99 49.02 -7.35
N ARG A 3 26.70 48.66 -7.31
CA ARG A 3 25.69 49.28 -8.16
C ARG A 3 24.28 49.00 -7.62
N THR A 4 23.73 50.04 -7.00
CA THR A 4 22.31 50.28 -6.77
C THR A 4 21.68 50.75 -8.08
N ASP A 5 20.61 50.09 -8.54
CA ASP A 5 19.78 50.63 -9.61
C ASP A 5 18.67 51.51 -9.02
N LEU A 6 18.68 52.76 -9.49
CA LEU A 6 17.77 53.85 -9.17
C LEU A 6 16.46 53.71 -9.96
N GLN A 7 15.34 53.95 -9.27
CA GLN A 7 14.11 54.45 -9.87
C GLN A 7 14.32 55.90 -10.35
N HIS A 8 13.83 56.23 -11.54
CA HIS A 8 13.40 57.59 -11.86
C HIS A 8 12.13 57.58 -12.72
N SER A 9 11.20 58.43 -12.31
CA SER A 9 9.84 58.66 -12.81
C SER A 9 9.78 59.79 -13.84
N ASP A 10 8.85 59.65 -14.79
CA ASP A 10 8.04 60.65 -15.53
C ASP A 10 8.65 62.00 -15.95
N SER A 11 8.48 62.36 -17.25
CA SER A 11 7.71 63.56 -17.70
C SER A 11 7.99 64.03 -19.16
N ILE A 12 6.90 64.25 -19.91
CA ILE A 12 6.63 65.31 -20.92
C ILE A 12 6.96 65.12 -22.41
N GLU A 13 5.90 65.38 -23.18
CA GLU A 13 5.60 65.51 -24.62
C GLU A 13 6.70 65.92 -25.62
N GLN A 14 6.69 65.22 -26.77
CA GLN A 14 6.84 65.84 -28.08
C GLN A 14 5.97 65.08 -29.10
N GLU A 15 4.97 65.77 -29.66
CA GLU A 15 4.17 65.32 -30.80
C GLU A 15 5.04 65.25 -32.08
N ASP A 16 4.99 64.13 -32.78
CA ASP A 16 5.44 63.99 -34.17
C ASP A 16 4.33 63.28 -34.98
N PRO A 17 3.69 63.92 -35.98
CA PRO A 17 2.42 63.44 -36.55
C PRO A 17 2.56 62.43 -37.70
N HIS A 18 3.71 61.77 -37.87
CA HIS A 18 3.87 60.70 -38.85
C HIS A 18 4.78 59.58 -38.37
N ASN A 19 4.29 58.75 -37.44
CA ASN A 19 4.81 57.39 -37.33
C ASN A 19 3.68 56.44 -36.93
N GLN A 20 3.28 55.58 -37.87
CA GLN A 20 2.24 54.57 -37.67
C GLN A 20 2.52 53.81 -36.37
N GLU A 21 1.56 53.79 -35.44
CA GLU A 21 1.58 52.87 -34.32
C GLU A 21 1.70 51.44 -34.87
N ARG A 22 2.91 50.86 -34.82
CA ARG A 22 3.07 49.42 -34.96
C ARG A 22 2.31 48.80 -33.79
N LYS A 23 1.08 48.35 -34.04
CA LYS A 23 0.28 47.52 -33.13
C LYS A 23 1.22 46.52 -32.45
N LYS A 24 1.49 46.70 -31.15
CA LYS A 24 2.22 45.70 -30.35
C LYS A 24 1.48 44.38 -30.52
N GLN A 25 2.09 43.48 -31.29
CA GLN A 25 1.52 42.18 -31.60
C GLN A 25 1.31 41.47 -30.25
N LYS A 26 0.06 41.17 -29.89
CA LYS A 26 -0.26 40.44 -28.65
C LYS A 26 0.38 39.06 -28.74
N SER A 27 1.58 38.91 -28.19
CA SER A 27 2.30 37.65 -28.15
C SER A 27 1.60 36.71 -27.17
N ARG A 28 1.16 35.55 -27.66
CA ARG A 28 0.64 34.45 -26.84
C ARG A 28 1.76 33.60 -26.22
N ARG A 29 3.03 34.02 -26.35
CA ARG A 29 4.17 33.25 -25.84
C ARG A 29 4.11 33.17 -24.31
N PRO A 30 4.19 31.98 -23.70
CA PRO A 30 4.25 31.84 -22.26
C PRO A 30 5.50 32.55 -21.70
N ALA A 31 5.38 33.11 -20.50
CA ALA A 31 6.54 33.71 -19.83
C ALA A 31 7.66 32.68 -19.60
N ASN A 32 8.88 33.06 -19.94
CA ASN A 32 10.07 32.21 -19.88
C ASN A 32 10.67 32.22 -18.46
N THR A 33 9.95 31.69 -17.48
CA THR A 33 10.41 31.55 -16.10
C THR A 33 10.66 30.08 -15.76
N ALA A 34 11.60 29.81 -14.85
CA ALA A 34 11.96 28.44 -14.46
C ALA A 34 10.76 27.59 -13.98
N PHE A 35 9.79 28.22 -13.31
CA PHE A 35 8.55 27.57 -12.88
C PHE A 35 7.65 27.20 -14.07
N ARG A 36 7.39 28.15 -14.99
CA ARG A 36 6.49 27.91 -16.15
C ARG A 36 7.10 27.00 -17.21
N GLN A 37 8.41 26.91 -17.27
CA GLN A 37 9.15 26.07 -18.21
C GLN A 37 9.57 24.73 -17.60
N GLN A 38 9.16 24.42 -16.35
CA GLN A 38 9.52 23.19 -15.63
C GLN A 38 11.04 22.98 -15.50
N ARG A 39 11.80 24.07 -15.37
CA ARG A 39 13.27 24.07 -15.17
C ARG A 39 13.63 24.50 -13.75
N LEU A 40 12.79 24.16 -12.79
CA LEU A 40 13.11 24.38 -11.37
C LEU A 40 14.37 23.59 -11.03
N LYS A 41 15.19 24.15 -10.14
CA LYS A 41 16.34 23.43 -9.60
C LYS A 41 15.80 22.20 -8.85
N ALA A 42 16.00 21.03 -9.44
CA ALA A 42 15.57 19.75 -8.88
C ALA A 42 16.80 18.91 -8.52
N TRP A 43 16.64 18.07 -7.50
CA TRP A 43 17.60 17.02 -7.16
C TRP A 43 16.95 15.68 -7.46
N GLN A 44 17.61 14.85 -8.27
CA GLN A 44 17.17 13.50 -8.62
C GLN A 44 18.06 12.49 -7.88
N PRO A 45 17.57 11.84 -6.82
CA PRO A 45 18.35 10.85 -6.09
C PRO A 45 18.50 9.56 -6.92
N ILE A 46 19.67 9.36 -7.51
CA ILE A 46 20.01 8.09 -8.16
C ILE A 46 20.47 7.10 -7.08
N LEU A 47 19.73 6.01 -6.92
CA LEU A 47 20.01 4.96 -5.95
C LEU A 47 21.14 4.06 -6.49
N THR A 48 22.36 4.28 -6.01
CA THR A 48 23.54 3.48 -6.37
C THR A 48 23.99 2.68 -5.15
N PRO A 49 24.71 1.55 -5.28
CA PRO A 49 25.28 0.85 -4.12
C PRO A 49 26.17 1.75 -3.26
N LYS A 50 26.87 2.73 -3.87
CA LYS A 50 27.69 3.72 -3.16
C LYS A 50 26.88 4.71 -2.32
N THR A 51 25.62 4.97 -2.66
CA THR A 51 24.74 5.85 -1.87
C THR A 51 23.85 5.06 -0.93
N VAL A 52 23.31 3.92 -1.36
CA VAL A 52 22.35 3.10 -0.61
C VAL A 52 23.01 2.29 0.50
N LEU A 53 24.14 1.61 0.23
CA LEU A 53 24.78 0.76 1.24
C LEU A 53 25.24 1.55 2.48
N PRO A 54 25.91 2.71 2.36
CA PRO A 54 26.26 3.50 3.54
C PRO A 54 25.04 3.98 4.32
N ILE A 55 23.93 4.31 3.64
CA ILE A 55 22.68 4.71 4.30
C ILE A 55 22.09 3.53 5.09
N LEU A 56 22.02 2.33 4.50
CA LEU A 56 21.50 1.13 5.19
C LEU A 56 22.32 0.79 6.44
N PHE A 57 23.66 0.81 6.33
CA PHE A 57 24.52 0.58 7.49
C PHE A 57 24.45 1.72 8.51
N ALA A 58 24.39 2.99 8.08
CA ALA A 58 24.25 4.12 8.98
C ALA A 58 22.93 4.06 9.77
N VAL A 59 21.81 3.78 9.09
CA VAL A 59 20.52 3.58 9.75
C VAL A 59 20.60 2.42 10.74
N GLY A 60 21.18 1.29 10.35
CA GLY A 60 21.37 0.14 11.24
C GLY A 60 22.20 0.45 12.49
N ILE A 61 23.36 1.08 12.30
CA ILE A 61 24.31 1.44 13.37
C ILE A 61 23.73 2.52 14.29
N ILE A 62 22.86 3.39 13.81
CA ILE A 62 22.21 4.42 14.64
C ILE A 62 20.97 3.84 15.35
N PHE A 63 20.14 3.07 14.65
CA PHE A 63 18.86 2.59 15.17
C PHE A 63 19.04 1.46 16.18
N ALA A 64 20.04 0.60 16.04
CA ALA A 64 20.26 -0.48 17.00
C ALA A 64 20.65 0.02 18.41
N PRO A 65 21.60 0.95 18.59
CA PRO A 65 21.89 1.55 19.89
C PRO A 65 20.72 2.38 20.44
N ILE A 66 20.03 3.16 19.60
CA ILE A 66 18.82 3.89 20.03
C ILE A 66 17.75 2.91 20.51
N GLY A 67 17.47 1.85 19.74
CA GLY A 67 16.52 0.81 20.12
C GLY A 67 16.91 0.12 21.44
N GLY A 68 18.20 -0.21 21.61
CA GLY A 68 18.73 -0.75 22.86
C GLY A 68 18.55 0.20 24.04
N LEU A 69 18.84 1.50 23.86
CA LEU A 69 18.62 2.53 24.87
C LEU A 69 17.13 2.69 25.22
N LEU A 70 16.23 2.62 24.23
CA LEU A 70 14.79 2.69 24.44
C LEU A 70 14.26 1.46 25.20
N ILE A 71 14.76 0.25 24.88
CA ILE A 71 14.43 -0.97 25.62
C ILE A 71 14.93 -0.86 27.05
N TRP A 72 16.17 -0.41 27.25
CA TRP A 72 16.74 -0.20 28.58
C TRP A 72 15.95 0.84 29.37
N ALA A 73 15.60 1.97 28.76
CA ALA A 73 14.79 3.01 29.39
C ALA A 73 13.40 2.48 29.79
N SER A 74 12.75 1.70 28.92
CA SER A 74 11.48 1.03 29.20
C SER A 74 11.59 -0.01 30.32
N ALA A 75 12.68 -0.79 30.35
CA ALA A 75 12.94 -1.78 31.39
C ALA A 75 13.28 -1.15 32.74
N SER A 76 13.80 0.09 32.75
CA SER A 76 14.09 0.84 33.97
C SER A 76 12.83 1.31 34.71
N VAL A 77 11.67 1.34 34.01
CA VAL A 77 10.38 1.71 34.58
C VAL A 77 9.89 0.61 35.51
N GLN A 78 9.55 1.02 36.73
CA GLN A 78 8.93 0.17 37.73
C GLN A 78 7.41 0.40 37.72
N GLU A 79 6.63 -0.67 37.73
CA GLU A 79 5.17 -0.61 37.71
C GLU A 79 4.50 -1.72 38.53
N LEU A 80 3.35 -1.38 39.11
CA LEU A 80 2.44 -2.29 39.79
C LEU A 80 1.02 -1.97 39.36
N ARG A 81 0.35 -2.94 38.75
CA ARG A 81 -1.06 -2.88 38.36
C ARG A 81 -1.86 -3.90 39.14
N ILE A 82 -2.92 -3.45 39.79
CA ILE A 82 -3.84 -4.31 40.57
C ILE A 82 -5.26 -4.04 40.07
N ASP A 83 -5.89 -5.05 39.50
CA ASP A 83 -7.31 -5.03 39.12
C ASP A 83 -8.18 -5.25 40.36
N TYR A 84 -9.01 -4.26 40.68
CA TYR A 84 -9.89 -4.26 41.84
C TYR A 84 -11.37 -4.28 41.46
N THR A 85 -11.69 -4.59 40.20
CA THR A 85 -13.06 -4.59 39.65
C THR A 85 -14.05 -5.36 40.53
N ASP A 86 -13.67 -6.59 40.92
CA ASP A 86 -14.55 -7.48 41.69
C ASP A 86 -14.36 -7.36 43.20
N CYS A 87 -13.70 -6.30 43.69
CA CYS A 87 -13.43 -6.16 45.12
C CYS A 87 -14.73 -6.07 45.92
N ASN A 88 -15.74 -5.37 45.40
CA ASN A 88 -17.02 -5.25 46.07
C ASN A 88 -17.79 -6.60 46.16
N THR A 89 -17.62 -7.48 45.18
CA THR A 89 -18.37 -8.75 45.08
C THR A 89 -17.64 -9.96 45.66
N THR A 90 -16.30 -9.98 45.57
CA THR A 90 -15.48 -11.16 45.94
C THR A 90 -14.66 -11.00 47.21
N ALA A 91 -14.35 -9.76 47.64
CA ALA A 91 -13.55 -9.55 48.84
C ALA A 91 -14.38 -9.69 50.12
N THR A 92 -13.75 -10.20 51.17
CA THR A 92 -14.37 -10.33 52.51
C THR A 92 -14.01 -9.15 53.40
N ASN A 93 -14.52 -9.12 54.64
CA ASN A 93 -14.12 -8.13 55.65
C ASN A 93 -12.69 -8.35 56.19
N GLN A 94 -12.06 -9.48 55.89
CA GLN A 94 -10.66 -9.79 56.18
C GLN A 94 -9.82 -9.75 54.91
N PHE A 95 -8.50 -9.56 55.08
CA PHE A 95 -7.57 -9.56 53.96
C PHE A 95 -7.50 -10.96 53.30
N THR A 96 -7.92 -11.03 52.04
CA THR A 96 -7.79 -12.22 51.21
C THR A 96 -6.87 -11.95 50.04
N GLN A 97 -6.19 -12.99 49.55
CA GLN A 97 -5.24 -12.85 48.46
C GLN A 97 -5.95 -12.54 47.14
N ILE A 98 -5.43 -11.56 46.40
CA ILE A 98 -5.90 -11.23 45.05
C ILE A 98 -5.39 -12.31 44.07
N PRO A 99 -6.26 -12.83 43.16
CA PRO A 99 -5.83 -13.76 42.12
C PRO A 99 -4.65 -13.22 41.29
N GLN A 100 -3.65 -14.05 41.01
CA GLN A 100 -2.44 -13.62 40.28
C GLN A 100 -2.75 -13.10 38.87
N SER A 101 -3.84 -13.53 38.23
CA SER A 101 -4.28 -13.02 36.93
C SER A 101 -4.65 -11.53 36.94
N LYS A 102 -4.97 -10.97 38.12
CA LYS A 102 -5.36 -9.58 38.32
C LYS A 102 -4.19 -8.66 38.68
N VAL A 103 -3.00 -9.21 38.82
CA VAL A 103 -1.82 -8.50 39.30
C VAL A 103 -0.74 -8.54 38.22
N HIS A 104 -0.21 -7.38 37.88
CA HIS A 104 0.95 -7.26 37.01
C HIS A 104 1.99 -6.39 37.70
N SER A 105 3.19 -6.94 37.91
CA SER A 105 4.30 -6.24 38.56
C SER A 105 5.55 -6.29 37.71
N SER A 106 6.33 -5.22 37.76
CA SER A 106 7.65 -5.14 37.17
C SER A 106 8.51 -4.25 38.05
N PHE A 107 9.43 -4.85 38.79
CA PHE A 107 10.39 -4.16 39.64
C PHE A 107 11.83 -4.53 39.28
N LYS A 108 12.80 -3.82 39.85
CA LYS A 108 14.23 -4.07 39.62
C LYS A 108 14.73 -5.30 40.37
N SER A 109 14.07 -5.68 41.47
CA SER A 109 14.44 -6.84 42.29
C SER A 109 14.32 -8.17 41.52
N SER A 110 15.19 -9.14 41.83
CA SER A 110 15.11 -10.49 41.25
C SER A 110 13.89 -11.27 41.74
N ASN A 111 13.31 -10.87 42.89
CA ASN A 111 12.07 -11.42 43.43
C ASN A 111 10.89 -10.48 43.13
N ASN A 112 10.32 -10.62 41.92
CA ASN A 112 9.27 -9.73 41.39
C ASN A 112 7.84 -10.16 41.74
N THR A 113 7.66 -11.26 42.48
CA THR A 113 6.32 -11.78 42.79
C THR A 113 5.69 -11.00 43.93
N VAL A 114 4.87 -10.01 43.60
CA VAL A 114 4.01 -9.31 44.56
C VAL A 114 2.72 -10.11 44.75
N ARG A 115 2.33 -10.33 46.01
CA ARG A 115 1.09 -11.03 46.38
C ARG A 115 0.16 -10.09 47.14
N PRO A 116 -0.52 -9.18 46.43
CA PRO A 116 -1.38 -8.22 47.09
C PRO A 116 -2.62 -8.92 47.68
N GLN A 117 -3.17 -8.30 48.70
CA GLN A 117 -4.38 -8.71 49.38
C GLN A 117 -5.41 -7.59 49.29
N TRP A 118 -6.68 -7.93 49.36
CA TRP A 118 -7.76 -6.96 49.45
C TRP A 118 -8.71 -7.29 50.60
N LYS A 119 -9.45 -6.30 51.05
CA LYS A 119 -10.64 -6.50 51.88
C LYS A 119 -11.68 -5.46 51.50
N ARG A 120 -12.94 -5.78 51.76
CA ARG A 120 -14.08 -4.89 51.61
C ARG A 120 -14.55 -4.43 52.99
N THR A 121 -14.73 -3.12 53.14
CA THR A 121 -15.41 -2.51 54.28
C THR A 121 -16.43 -1.49 53.79
N GLU A 122 -17.22 -0.91 54.68
CA GLU A 122 -18.13 0.19 54.35
C GLU A 122 -17.81 1.37 55.28
N ASN A 123 -17.73 2.57 54.71
CA ASN A 123 -17.46 3.79 55.47
C ASN A 123 -18.23 4.97 54.87
N THR A 124 -18.32 6.06 55.63
CA THR A 124 -18.85 7.34 55.13
C THR A 124 -17.71 8.13 54.50
N THR A 125 -17.93 8.65 53.29
CA THR A 125 -16.93 9.46 52.58
C THR A 125 -17.51 10.77 52.10
N THR A 126 -16.67 11.79 51.95
CA THR A 126 -17.05 13.09 51.42
C THR A 126 -16.09 13.43 50.29
N PRO A 127 -16.37 12.95 49.05
CA PRO A 127 -15.54 13.26 47.89
C PRO A 127 -15.45 14.77 47.67
N PRO A 128 -14.41 15.27 46.98
CA PRO A 128 -14.33 16.68 46.61
C PRO A 128 -15.59 17.11 45.82
N TRP A 129 -16.15 18.27 46.17
CA TRP A 129 -17.36 18.80 45.54
C TRP A 129 -18.54 17.82 45.57
N SER A 130 -18.78 17.23 46.75
CA SER A 130 -19.85 16.26 46.97
C SER A 130 -20.38 16.37 48.40
N VAL A 131 -21.64 15.97 48.59
CA VAL A 131 -22.17 15.68 49.92
C VAL A 131 -21.47 14.49 50.56
N SER A 132 -21.66 14.32 51.88
CA SER A 132 -21.22 13.13 52.59
C SER A 132 -22.11 11.94 52.24
N ILE A 133 -21.50 10.89 51.70
CA ILE A 133 -22.18 9.69 51.23
C ILE A 133 -21.96 8.58 52.26
N PRO A 134 -23.01 8.10 52.95
CA PRO A 134 -22.90 7.02 53.93
C PRO A 134 -22.87 5.64 53.25
N ARG A 135 -22.34 4.64 53.97
CA ARG A 135 -22.30 3.21 53.54
C ARG A 135 -21.64 3.00 52.17
N THR A 136 -20.60 3.76 51.87
CA THR A 136 -19.84 3.59 50.64
C THR A 136 -18.95 2.34 50.73
N PRO A 137 -18.97 1.45 49.73
CA PRO A 137 -18.03 0.33 49.65
C PRO A 137 -16.58 0.83 49.55
N VAL A 138 -15.73 0.37 50.46
CA VAL A 138 -14.30 0.68 50.48
C VAL A 138 -13.52 -0.59 50.18
N CYS A 139 -12.81 -0.58 49.06
CA CYS A 139 -11.82 -1.59 48.74
C CYS A 139 -10.47 -1.18 49.34
N THR A 140 -10.01 -1.90 50.36
CA THR A 140 -8.69 -1.70 50.93
C THR A 140 -7.72 -2.67 50.27
N LEU A 141 -6.74 -2.15 49.54
CA LEU A 141 -5.67 -2.92 48.92
C LEU A 141 -4.43 -2.89 49.82
N GLN A 142 -3.81 -4.04 50.03
CA GLN A 142 -2.53 -4.17 50.70
C GLN A 142 -1.54 -4.83 49.74
N PHE A 143 -0.43 -4.15 49.42
CA PHE A 143 0.52 -4.60 48.41
C PHE A 143 1.95 -4.30 48.82
N ASP A 144 2.87 -5.13 48.36
CA ASP A 144 4.30 -5.04 48.70
C ASP A 144 5.08 -4.31 47.61
N ILE A 145 5.99 -3.43 48.03
CA ILE A 145 6.97 -2.76 47.18
C ILE A 145 8.34 -3.36 47.51
N PRO A 146 8.93 -4.17 46.61
CA PRO A 146 10.09 -5.00 46.94
C PRO A 146 11.42 -4.22 47.02
N ASN A 147 11.47 -3.00 46.48
CA ASN A 147 12.65 -2.14 46.51
C ASN A 147 12.24 -0.66 46.41
N ASP A 148 13.11 0.23 46.87
CA ASP A 148 12.86 1.67 46.83
C ASP A 148 12.59 2.19 45.41
N ILE A 149 11.60 3.08 45.30
CA ILE A 149 11.19 3.75 44.06
C ILE A 149 11.41 5.26 44.24
N GLY A 150 12.42 5.80 43.55
CA GLY A 150 12.72 7.22 43.58
C GLY A 150 11.63 8.09 42.91
N PRO A 151 11.53 9.38 43.26
CA PRO A 151 10.57 10.30 42.65
C PRO A 151 10.92 10.60 41.17
N PRO A 152 9.93 10.91 40.33
CA PRO A 152 8.50 11.00 40.65
C PRO A 152 7.76 9.66 40.55
N VAL A 153 6.82 9.44 41.46
CA VAL A 153 5.91 8.28 41.50
C VAL A 153 4.50 8.74 41.12
N TYR A 154 3.89 8.06 40.16
CA TYR A 154 2.55 8.37 39.67
C TYR A 154 1.57 7.26 40.00
N LEU A 155 0.36 7.63 40.41
CA LEU A 155 -0.77 6.75 40.56
C LEU A 155 -1.77 7.05 39.44
N TYR A 156 -2.02 6.05 38.60
CA TYR A 156 -3.02 6.07 37.56
C TYR A 156 -4.18 5.14 37.94
N TYR A 157 -5.38 5.44 37.45
CA TYR A 157 -6.39 4.43 37.23
C TYR A 157 -6.38 4.00 35.76
N ARG A 158 -6.66 2.73 35.52
CA ARG A 158 -6.75 2.13 34.20
C ARG A 158 -8.16 1.59 34.01
N LEU A 159 -8.78 1.96 32.90
CA LEU A 159 -10.07 1.42 32.46
C LEU A 159 -9.84 0.61 31.19
N THR A 160 -10.55 -0.51 31.08
CA THR A 160 -10.62 -1.33 29.86
C THR A 160 -12.05 -1.31 29.31
N ASN A 161 -12.17 -1.56 28.00
CA ASN A 161 -13.44 -1.61 27.29
C ASN A 161 -14.31 -0.33 27.40
N PHE A 162 -13.72 0.84 27.67
CA PHE A 162 -14.44 2.11 27.78
C PHE A 162 -14.11 3.04 26.60
N TYR A 163 -15.08 3.29 25.72
CA TYR A 163 -14.85 3.94 24.42
C TYR A 163 -14.92 5.48 24.48
N GLN A 164 -13.93 6.14 25.09
CA GLN A 164 -13.82 7.61 25.04
C GLN A 164 -13.64 8.15 23.61
N ASN A 165 -13.14 7.33 22.69
CA ASN A 165 -12.89 7.69 21.29
C ASN A 165 -14.14 7.60 20.38
N HIS A 166 -15.30 7.22 20.92
CA HIS A 166 -16.53 7.14 20.14
C HIS A 166 -16.92 8.53 19.60
N ARG A 167 -17.26 8.62 18.30
CA ARG A 167 -17.52 9.91 17.60
C ARG A 167 -18.53 10.80 18.33
N ARG A 168 -19.62 10.21 18.84
CA ARG A 168 -20.65 10.95 19.59
C ARG A 168 -20.15 11.38 20.97
N TYR A 169 -19.31 10.59 21.61
CA TYR A 169 -18.78 10.86 22.95
C TYR A 169 -17.83 12.06 22.91
N VAL A 170 -16.82 12.03 22.02
CA VAL A 170 -15.81 13.10 21.88
C VAL A 170 -16.44 14.46 21.55
N LYS A 171 -17.54 14.49 20.78
CA LYS A 171 -18.22 15.73 20.42
C LYS A 171 -19.14 16.27 21.52
N SER A 172 -19.48 15.47 22.52
CA SER A 172 -20.51 15.79 23.50
C SER A 172 -19.94 16.60 24.65
N LEU A 173 -19.66 17.88 24.37
CA LEU A 173 -19.24 18.92 25.31
C LEU A 173 -19.56 20.29 24.72
N ASP A 174 -19.58 21.32 25.56
CA ASP A 174 -19.68 22.73 25.16
C ASP A 174 -18.43 23.48 25.64
N THR A 175 -17.64 24.01 24.71
CA THR A 175 -16.34 24.61 25.06
C THR A 175 -16.49 25.95 25.78
N ASP A 176 -17.54 26.71 25.49
CA ASP A 176 -17.70 28.03 26.08
C ASP A 176 -18.23 27.93 27.51
N GLN A 177 -19.05 26.90 27.79
CA GLN A 177 -19.41 26.50 29.13
C GLN A 177 -18.17 26.14 29.98
N LEU A 178 -17.22 25.37 29.43
CA LEU A 178 -15.99 24.98 30.12
C LEU A 178 -15.02 26.16 30.35
N LYS A 179 -15.01 27.14 29.44
CA LYS A 179 -14.31 28.43 29.61
C LYS A 179 -14.98 29.37 30.62
N GLY A 180 -16.04 28.93 31.30
CA GLY A 180 -16.74 29.68 32.34
C GLY A 180 -17.71 30.73 31.82
N HIS A 181 -18.07 30.72 30.53
CA HIS A 181 -19.08 31.63 30.00
C HIS A 181 -20.49 31.21 30.43
N PHE A 182 -21.36 32.19 30.67
CA PHE A 182 -22.78 31.97 30.88
C PHE A 182 -23.44 31.73 29.53
N ILE A 183 -24.04 30.55 29.33
CA ILE A 183 -24.76 30.17 28.12
C ILE A 183 -26.23 29.94 28.45
N SER A 184 -27.15 30.48 27.65
CA SER A 184 -28.58 30.32 27.92
C SER A 184 -29.05 28.86 27.74
N ASN A 185 -30.13 28.48 28.44
CA ASN A 185 -30.73 27.14 28.30
C ASN A 185 -31.07 26.79 26.84
N HIS A 186 -31.55 27.77 26.07
CA HIS A 186 -31.86 27.58 24.65
C HIS A 186 -30.60 27.29 23.82
N THR A 187 -29.53 28.05 24.03
CA THR A 187 -28.25 27.82 23.32
C THR A 187 -27.62 26.47 23.68
N ILE A 188 -27.70 26.06 24.96
CA ILE A 188 -27.24 24.72 25.38
C ILE A 188 -28.09 23.61 24.75
N HIS A 189 -29.40 23.81 24.63
CA HIS A 189 -30.29 22.85 23.96
C HIS A 189 -29.87 22.58 22.51
N ASP A 190 -29.34 23.58 21.81
CA ASP A 190 -28.93 23.45 20.40
C ASP A 190 -27.42 23.16 20.24
N SER A 191 -26.67 23.09 21.35
CA SER A 191 -25.23 22.82 21.37
C SER A 191 -24.83 21.39 20.95
N SER A 192 -23.53 21.10 20.97
CA SER A 192 -22.97 19.77 20.72
C SER A 192 -23.11 18.78 21.89
N CYS A 193 -23.60 19.20 23.06
CA CYS A 193 -23.74 18.37 24.28
C CYS A 193 -24.74 17.19 24.21
N ASN A 194 -25.14 16.73 23.03
CA ASN A 194 -26.11 15.63 22.86
C ASN A 194 -25.61 14.32 23.51
N PRO A 195 -26.45 13.57 24.25
CA PRO A 195 -27.84 13.87 24.64
C PRO A 195 -27.96 14.63 25.98
N ILE A 196 -26.87 14.79 26.74
CA ILE A 196 -26.89 15.37 28.09
C ILE A 196 -26.81 16.90 28.02
N LYS A 197 -27.93 17.55 27.64
CA LYS A 197 -28.01 19.00 27.44
C LYS A 197 -28.80 19.72 28.52
N THR A 198 -30.08 19.34 28.65
CA THR A 198 -31.03 19.95 29.56
C THR A 198 -31.83 18.85 30.28
N ASN A 199 -32.33 19.13 31.48
CA ASN A 199 -33.26 18.25 32.18
C ASN A 199 -34.68 18.31 31.58
N HIS A 200 -35.62 17.54 32.14
CA HIS A 200 -37.03 17.52 31.70
C HIS A 200 -37.75 18.87 31.87
N GLU A 201 -37.23 19.76 32.72
CA GLU A 201 -37.77 21.11 32.97
C GLU A 201 -37.14 22.18 32.04
N GLY A 202 -36.25 21.77 31.12
CA GLY A 202 -35.57 22.67 30.20
C GLY A 202 -34.38 23.44 30.79
N LYS A 203 -33.91 23.05 31.98
CA LYS A 203 -32.76 23.65 32.66
C LYS A 203 -31.45 22.99 32.21
N ALA A 204 -30.43 23.79 31.89
CA ALA A 204 -29.16 23.29 31.36
C ALA A 204 -28.37 22.48 32.40
N TYR A 205 -27.76 21.38 31.94
CA TYR A 205 -26.78 20.64 32.73
C TYR A 205 -25.45 21.41 32.76
N TYR A 206 -24.83 21.49 33.93
CA TYR A 206 -23.48 21.99 34.07
C TYR A 206 -22.63 20.99 34.86
N PRO A 207 -21.49 20.51 34.32
CA PRO A 207 -21.07 20.64 32.91
C PRO A 207 -21.88 19.72 32.00
N CYS A 208 -22.28 20.17 30.81
CA CYS A 208 -23.08 19.38 29.87
C CYS A 208 -22.24 18.37 29.08
N GLY A 209 -22.91 17.37 28.51
CA GLY A 209 -22.33 16.39 27.61
C GLY A 209 -21.93 15.05 28.24
N LEU A 210 -21.72 14.05 27.38
CA LEU A 210 -21.44 12.67 27.78
C LEU A 210 -20.11 12.53 28.52
N ILE A 211 -19.12 13.34 28.16
CA ILE A 211 -17.78 13.26 28.76
C ILE A 211 -17.86 13.64 30.24
N ALA A 212 -18.44 14.81 30.54
CA ALA A 212 -18.60 15.27 31.91
C ALA A 212 -19.53 14.36 32.73
N ASN A 213 -20.65 13.92 32.14
CA ASN A 213 -21.60 13.04 32.82
C ASN A 213 -20.95 11.73 33.29
N SER A 214 -20.08 11.13 32.48
CA SER A 214 -19.48 9.82 32.78
C SER A 214 -18.12 9.89 33.47
N ILE A 215 -17.82 10.97 34.19
CA ILE A 215 -16.57 11.11 34.94
C ILE A 215 -16.31 9.94 35.88
N PHE A 216 -15.07 9.44 35.84
CA PHE A 216 -14.60 8.45 36.80
C PHE A 216 -14.71 9.00 38.23
N ASN A 217 -15.44 8.30 39.10
CA ASN A 217 -15.85 8.79 40.41
C ASN A 217 -15.32 7.97 41.59
N ASP A 218 -14.53 6.91 41.37
CA ASP A 218 -13.83 6.25 42.49
C ASP A 218 -12.86 7.25 43.14
N THR A 219 -12.84 7.29 44.47
CA THR A 219 -11.92 8.15 45.21
C THR A 219 -10.70 7.35 45.64
N LEU A 220 -9.53 7.72 45.09
CA LEU A 220 -8.25 7.06 45.36
C LEU A 220 -7.49 7.83 46.45
N ASN A 221 -7.25 7.19 47.59
CA ASN A 221 -6.47 7.79 48.66
C ASN A 221 -4.97 7.55 48.51
N SER A 222 -4.16 8.41 49.14
CA SER A 222 -2.71 8.20 49.25
C SER A 222 -2.38 6.88 49.97
N PRO A 223 -1.43 6.07 49.46
CA PRO A 223 -0.95 4.87 50.13
C PRO A 223 -0.33 5.17 51.50
N ARG A 224 -0.40 4.22 52.42
CA ARG A 224 0.18 4.29 53.76
C ARG A 224 1.09 3.09 53.98
N LEU A 225 2.34 3.33 54.38
CA LEU A 225 3.27 2.27 54.72
C LEU A 225 2.84 1.62 56.05
N VAL A 226 2.56 0.31 56.01
CA VAL A 226 2.18 -0.49 57.17
C VAL A 226 3.35 -1.40 57.56
N ASN A 227 3.81 -1.29 58.81
CA ASN A 227 4.89 -2.13 59.32
C ASN A 227 4.33 -3.48 59.81
N ALA A 228 4.92 -4.58 59.36
CA ALA A 228 4.60 -5.93 59.84
C ALA A 228 4.99 -6.15 61.31
N ALA A 229 5.83 -5.28 61.88
CA ALA A 229 6.34 -5.34 63.26
C ALA A 229 5.66 -4.31 64.20
N GLY A 230 4.34 -4.31 64.25
CA GLY A 230 3.52 -4.08 65.45
C GLY A 230 3.53 -2.75 66.24
N ASN A 231 4.53 -1.86 66.20
CA ASN A 231 4.62 -0.76 67.20
C ASN A 231 4.78 0.66 66.66
N GLU A 232 4.95 0.88 65.35
CA GLU A 232 5.08 2.23 64.77
C GLU A 232 3.80 2.62 63.99
N PRO A 233 3.33 3.88 64.10
CA PRO A 233 2.15 4.34 63.37
C PRO A 233 2.39 4.28 61.85
N ALA A 234 1.35 3.89 61.10
CA ALA A 234 1.42 3.79 59.65
C ALA A 234 1.81 5.15 59.03
N GLN A 235 2.92 5.16 58.29
CA GLN A 235 3.48 6.39 57.72
C GLN A 235 2.79 6.70 56.38
N PRO A 236 2.13 7.87 56.22
CA PRO A 236 1.44 8.20 54.98
C PRO A 236 2.45 8.58 53.88
N TYR A 237 2.36 7.94 52.71
CA TYR A 237 3.07 8.36 51.50
C TYR A 237 2.20 9.38 50.75
N ARG A 238 2.44 10.66 51.01
CA ARG A 238 1.53 11.74 50.60
C ARG A 238 1.64 12.00 49.11
N MET A 239 0.63 11.60 48.35
CA MET A 239 0.50 11.95 46.93
C MET A 239 -0.48 13.11 46.77
N THR A 240 -0.21 14.00 45.82
CA THR A 240 -1.06 15.16 45.52
C THR A 240 -1.88 14.93 44.25
N ASN A 241 -3.10 15.46 44.22
CA ASN A 241 -3.97 15.56 43.05
C ASN A 241 -3.78 16.91 42.30
N ARG A 242 -2.77 17.70 42.68
CA ARG A 242 -2.41 18.96 42.02
C ARG A 242 -1.32 18.75 40.98
N SER A 243 -1.33 19.57 39.92
CA SER A 243 -0.43 19.47 38.77
C SER A 243 -0.51 18.10 38.06
N ILE A 244 -1.68 17.45 38.06
CA ILE A 244 -1.94 16.21 37.32
C ILE A 244 -2.45 16.49 35.90
N ALA A 245 -3.07 17.65 35.68
CA ALA A 245 -3.48 18.12 34.36
C ALA A 245 -2.32 18.86 33.65
N TRP A 246 -2.37 18.88 32.32
CA TRP A 246 -1.41 19.67 31.53
C TRP A 246 -1.70 21.15 31.73
N GLY A 247 -0.66 21.98 31.91
CA GLY A 247 -0.86 23.42 32.10
C GLY A 247 -1.62 24.11 30.96
N SER A 248 -1.45 23.63 29.71
CA SER A 248 -2.23 24.09 28.56
C SER A 248 -3.71 23.74 28.69
N ASP A 249 -4.02 22.52 29.14
CA ASP A 249 -5.39 22.03 29.26
C ASP A 249 -6.09 22.72 30.43
N ALA A 250 -5.41 22.84 31.58
CA ALA A 250 -5.91 23.55 32.76
C ALA A 250 -6.27 25.01 32.44
N SER A 251 -5.53 25.65 31.53
CA SER A 251 -5.81 27.04 31.13
C SER A 251 -7.13 27.22 30.38
N LEU A 252 -7.70 26.16 29.79
CA LEU A 252 -8.97 26.19 29.07
C LEU A 252 -10.19 26.21 30.01
N TYR A 253 -10.02 25.71 31.23
CA TYR A 253 -11.10 25.65 32.23
C TYR A 253 -11.06 26.90 33.10
N LYS A 254 -12.22 27.53 33.31
CA LYS A 254 -12.37 28.70 34.17
C LYS A 254 -13.54 28.51 35.11
N LYS A 255 -13.50 29.22 36.23
CA LYS A 255 -14.63 29.35 37.13
C LYS A 255 -15.86 29.85 36.37
N THR A 256 -17.00 29.20 36.61
CA THR A 256 -18.24 29.52 35.93
C THR A 256 -18.82 30.87 36.34
N LYS A 257 -19.61 31.46 35.44
CA LYS A 257 -20.46 32.62 35.70
C LYS A 257 -21.91 32.26 36.01
N TYR A 258 -22.27 30.97 35.98
CA TYR A 258 -23.60 30.51 36.43
C TYR A 258 -23.75 30.69 37.94
N THR A 259 -24.97 30.99 38.37
CA THR A 259 -25.39 30.84 39.76
C THR A 259 -25.93 29.43 40.00
N ASN A 260 -25.97 28.98 41.25
CA ASN A 260 -26.50 27.66 41.65
C ASN A 260 -27.94 27.39 41.13
N ARG A 261 -28.71 28.45 40.88
CA ARG A 261 -30.09 28.36 40.40
C ARG A 261 -30.22 28.28 38.87
N ASP A 262 -29.18 28.62 38.11
CA ASP A 262 -29.25 28.68 36.65
C ASP A 262 -29.12 27.30 36.00
N VAL A 263 -28.38 26.39 36.63
CA VAL A 263 -28.00 25.08 36.07
C VAL A 263 -28.26 23.94 37.05
N VAL A 264 -28.20 22.71 36.55
CA VAL A 264 -28.36 21.46 37.33
C VAL A 264 -27.20 20.51 37.09
N PRO A 265 -26.85 19.64 38.04
CA PRO A 265 -25.80 18.64 37.85
C PRO A 265 -26.23 17.58 36.81
N PRO A 266 -25.28 16.97 36.07
CA PRO A 266 -25.56 15.87 35.16
C PRO A 266 -26.20 14.67 35.85
N PRO A 267 -26.97 13.82 35.13
CA PRO A 267 -27.69 12.70 35.73
C PRO A 267 -26.84 11.74 36.58
N ASN A 268 -25.62 11.41 36.14
CA ASN A 268 -24.75 10.49 36.88
C ASN A 268 -24.04 11.16 38.07
N TRP A 269 -24.27 12.46 38.31
CA TRP A 269 -23.73 13.20 39.44
C TRP A 269 -24.73 13.31 40.60
N ILE A 270 -25.92 12.69 40.47
CA ILE A 270 -27.02 12.82 41.43
C ILE A 270 -26.63 12.37 42.85
N GLU A 271 -25.75 11.37 43.00
CA GLU A 271 -25.27 10.96 44.33
C GLU A 271 -24.35 12.00 44.98
N ARG A 272 -23.64 12.79 44.16
CA ARG A 272 -22.79 13.88 44.66
C ARG A 272 -23.60 15.14 44.99
N TYR A 273 -24.69 15.34 44.26
CA TYR A 273 -25.57 16.51 44.32
C TYR A 273 -27.04 16.07 44.39
N PRO A 274 -27.49 15.42 45.49
CA PRO A 274 -28.84 14.88 45.59
C PRO A 274 -29.93 15.96 45.50
N ASP A 275 -29.66 17.13 46.07
CA ASP A 275 -30.55 18.30 46.06
C ASP A 275 -30.21 19.30 44.94
N GLY A 276 -29.36 18.91 43.99
CA GLY A 276 -28.81 19.80 42.97
C GLY A 276 -27.70 20.71 43.50
N TYR A 277 -27.46 21.83 42.83
CA TYR A 277 -26.49 22.84 43.26
C TYR A 277 -27.11 23.76 44.31
N THR A 278 -26.52 23.79 45.51
CA THR A 278 -26.99 24.57 46.66
C THR A 278 -25.88 25.47 47.20
N GLU A 279 -26.16 26.33 48.18
CA GLU A 279 -25.11 27.13 48.83
C GLU A 279 -24.14 26.25 49.65
N ASP A 280 -24.64 25.17 50.25
CA ASP A 280 -23.84 24.22 51.04
C ASP A 280 -23.02 23.26 50.16
N ASN A 281 -23.52 22.95 48.96
CA ASN A 281 -22.83 22.14 47.95
C ASN A 281 -22.91 22.82 46.57
N PRO A 282 -22.08 23.86 46.34
CA PRO A 282 -22.17 24.73 45.17
C PRO A 282 -21.62 24.07 43.91
N ILE A 283 -21.82 24.76 42.79
CA ILE A 283 -21.26 24.39 41.49
C ILE A 283 -19.73 24.20 41.61
N PRO A 284 -19.16 23.10 41.08
CA PRO A 284 -17.73 22.84 41.22
C PRO A 284 -16.90 23.83 40.40
N ASP A 285 -15.78 24.28 40.97
CA ASP A 285 -14.83 25.12 40.25
C ASP A 285 -13.95 24.26 39.32
N LEU A 286 -14.32 24.20 38.04
CA LEU A 286 -13.60 23.41 37.05
C LEU A 286 -12.16 23.87 36.82
N SER A 287 -11.80 25.10 37.20
CA SER A 287 -10.42 25.58 37.07
C SER A 287 -9.47 24.96 38.11
N GLU A 288 -10.01 24.60 39.28
CA GLU A 288 -9.27 23.92 40.34
C GLU A 288 -9.49 22.40 40.34
N TYR A 289 -10.49 21.89 39.61
CA TYR A 289 -10.83 20.48 39.59
C TYR A 289 -10.01 19.70 38.54
N GLU A 290 -8.72 19.46 38.82
CA GLU A 290 -7.80 18.85 37.86
C GLU A 290 -8.16 17.41 37.45
N GLU A 291 -8.77 16.62 38.32
CA GLU A 291 -9.25 15.27 38.00
C GLU A 291 -10.32 15.29 36.90
N PHE A 292 -11.19 16.31 36.94
CA PHE A 292 -12.15 16.56 35.87
C PHE A 292 -11.44 16.93 34.57
N GLN A 293 -10.43 17.80 34.63
CA GLN A 293 -9.66 18.21 33.44
C GLN A 293 -8.94 17.02 32.79
N VAL A 294 -8.36 16.12 33.61
CA VAL A 294 -7.73 14.87 33.14
C VAL A 294 -8.75 13.94 32.47
N TRP A 295 -9.98 13.87 33.00
CA TRP A 295 -11.05 13.07 32.41
C TRP A 295 -11.54 13.63 31.07
N MET A 296 -11.73 14.96 31.00
CA MET A 296 -12.23 15.66 29.81
C MET A 296 -11.30 15.52 28.61
N ARG A 297 -9.99 15.36 28.83
CA ARG A 297 -9.05 14.98 27.78
C ARG A 297 -9.27 13.51 27.41
N THR A 298 -10.02 13.24 26.34
CA THR A 298 -10.36 11.87 25.91
C THR A 298 -9.16 11.02 25.49
N ALA A 299 -9.25 9.71 25.71
CA ALA A 299 -8.27 8.73 25.26
C ALA A 299 -8.56 8.24 23.83
N GLY A 300 -7.50 7.93 23.07
CA GLY A 300 -7.63 7.43 21.68
C GLY A 300 -7.99 5.95 21.56
N LEU A 301 -7.85 5.17 22.63
CA LEU A 301 -8.08 3.72 22.68
C LEU A 301 -9.07 3.38 23.81
N PRO A 302 -9.80 2.24 23.72
CA PRO A 302 -10.77 1.81 24.73
C PRO A 302 -10.13 1.32 26.03
N THR A 303 -8.83 1.00 25.98
CA THR A 303 -8.03 0.72 27.17
C THR A 303 -7.05 1.87 27.37
N PHE A 304 -7.18 2.56 28.49
CA PHE A 304 -6.39 3.75 28.77
C PHE A 304 -6.11 3.90 30.26
N SER A 305 -5.15 4.77 30.58
CA SER A 305 -4.83 5.15 31.95
C SER A 305 -4.87 6.66 32.11
N LYS A 306 -5.31 7.13 33.27
CA LYS A 306 -5.45 8.54 33.62
C LYS A 306 -4.78 8.78 34.96
N MET A 307 -4.05 9.89 35.07
CA MET A 307 -3.32 10.21 36.30
C MET A 307 -4.33 10.68 37.35
N ALA A 308 -4.25 10.11 38.55
CA ALA A 308 -5.06 10.53 39.69
C ALA A 308 -4.22 11.25 40.73
N LEU A 309 -3.08 10.69 41.10
CA LEU A 309 -2.17 11.28 42.09
C LEU A 309 -0.73 11.23 41.61
N ARG A 310 0.10 12.14 42.11
CA ARG A 310 1.55 12.18 41.87
C ARG A 310 2.31 12.53 43.14
N ASN A 311 3.54 12.06 43.27
CA ASN A 311 4.51 12.52 44.27
C ASN A 311 5.86 12.72 43.59
N ASP A 312 6.36 13.95 43.60
CA ASP A 312 7.60 14.34 42.92
C ASP A 312 8.80 14.52 43.86
N ASN A 313 8.59 14.40 45.17
CA ASN A 313 9.57 14.81 46.17
C ASN A 313 10.07 13.64 47.02
N GLU A 314 9.19 12.68 47.33
CA GLU A 314 9.51 11.60 48.27
C GLU A 314 9.74 10.27 47.56
N THR A 315 10.75 9.53 48.02
CA THR A 315 11.00 8.14 47.59
C THR A 315 9.99 7.22 48.26
N MET A 316 9.36 6.34 47.50
CA MET A 316 8.52 5.27 48.03
C MET A 316 9.43 4.11 48.45
N THR A 317 9.67 3.98 49.76
CA THR A 317 10.57 2.98 50.34
C THR A 317 10.03 1.56 50.18
N ALA A 318 10.89 0.54 50.20
CA ALA A 318 10.48 -0.85 50.21
C ALA A 318 9.62 -1.18 51.45
N GLY A 319 8.56 -1.95 51.26
CA GLY A 319 7.66 -2.37 52.33
C GLY A 319 6.21 -2.52 51.88
N ILE A 320 5.36 -2.85 52.83
CA ILE A 320 3.94 -3.12 52.57
C ILE A 320 3.15 -1.82 52.68
N TYR A 321 2.43 -1.49 51.62
CA TYR A 321 1.55 -0.33 51.57
C TYR A 321 0.10 -0.76 51.61
N GLN A 322 -0.71 0.05 52.27
CA GLN A 322 -2.16 -0.06 52.27
C GLN A 322 -2.77 1.17 51.60
N MET A 323 -3.74 0.97 50.72
CA MET A 323 -4.47 2.03 50.03
C MET A 323 -5.96 1.76 50.08
N GLU A 324 -6.74 2.81 50.34
CA GLU A 324 -8.19 2.75 50.35
C GLU A 324 -8.75 3.36 49.07
N ILE A 325 -9.70 2.64 48.46
CA ILE A 325 -10.41 3.05 47.27
C ILE A 325 -11.90 3.06 47.62
N TYR A 326 -12.53 4.21 47.50
CA TYR A 326 -13.99 4.30 47.58
C TYR A 326 -14.56 3.98 46.21
N ASP A 327 -15.30 2.88 46.13
CA ASP A 327 -15.78 2.28 44.90
C ASP A 327 -17.16 2.85 44.53
N PHE A 328 -17.20 3.68 43.50
CA PHE A 328 -18.40 4.34 42.99
C PHE A 328 -18.67 4.09 41.50
N PHE A 329 -17.64 3.75 40.72
CA PHE A 329 -17.71 3.71 39.26
C PHE A 329 -18.07 2.30 38.79
N PRO A 330 -19.28 2.06 38.27
CA PRO A 330 -19.69 0.73 37.86
C PRO A 330 -19.11 0.40 36.48
N VAL A 331 -18.28 -0.65 36.41
CA VAL A 331 -17.69 -1.14 35.15
C VAL A 331 -18.41 -2.35 34.56
N GLU A 332 -19.26 -3.01 35.37
CA GLU A 332 -20.06 -4.18 34.99
C GLU A 332 -21.06 -3.86 33.87
N VAL A 333 -21.53 -2.61 33.78
CA VAL A 333 -22.53 -2.16 32.80
C VAL A 333 -22.05 -2.28 31.35
N TYR A 334 -20.73 -2.34 31.13
CA TYR A 334 -20.13 -2.40 29.79
C TYR A 334 -19.04 -3.47 29.67
N ASP A 335 -19.04 -4.47 30.56
CA ASP A 335 -18.06 -5.56 30.56
C ASP A 335 -16.60 -5.05 30.54
N GLY A 336 -16.32 -4.02 31.35
CA GLY A 336 -14.99 -3.45 31.50
C GLY A 336 -14.32 -3.87 32.81
N THR A 337 -13.05 -3.47 32.95
CA THR A 337 -12.30 -3.62 34.20
C THR A 337 -11.70 -2.28 34.64
N LYS A 338 -11.53 -2.12 35.95
CA LYS A 338 -10.84 -1.01 36.57
C LYS A 338 -9.67 -1.49 37.43
N SER A 339 -8.54 -0.83 37.26
CA SER A 339 -7.31 -1.17 37.96
C SER A 339 -6.59 0.08 38.42
N ILE A 340 -5.85 -0.03 39.52
CA ILE A 340 -4.83 0.96 39.86
C ILE A 340 -3.53 0.61 39.14
N LEU A 341 -2.73 1.62 38.82
CA LEU A 341 -1.41 1.48 38.23
C LEU A 341 -0.48 2.48 38.90
N ILE A 342 0.43 1.98 39.73
CA ILE A 342 1.55 2.76 40.27
C ILE A 342 2.70 2.61 39.28
N SER A 343 3.27 3.71 38.81
CA SER A 343 4.31 3.68 37.79
C SER A 343 5.29 4.84 37.92
N THR A 344 6.56 4.59 37.66
CA THR A 344 7.58 5.63 37.43
C THR A 344 7.61 6.06 35.97
N ARG A 345 8.17 7.22 35.65
CA ARG A 345 8.44 7.62 34.26
C ARG A 345 9.90 7.41 33.88
N SER A 346 10.12 6.98 32.64
CA SER A 346 11.40 7.12 31.93
C SER A 346 11.34 8.34 30.99
N VAL A 347 12.44 8.61 30.29
CA VAL A 347 12.51 9.64 29.23
C VAL A 347 11.50 9.39 28.10
N VAL A 348 11.11 8.13 27.90
CA VAL A 348 10.19 7.69 26.84
C VAL A 348 8.74 7.58 27.35
N GLY A 349 8.52 7.84 28.64
CA GLY A 349 7.23 7.65 29.31
C GLY A 349 7.20 6.37 30.14
N GLY A 350 6.06 5.66 30.12
CA GLY A 350 5.86 4.42 30.88
C GLY A 350 6.56 3.19 30.27
N LYS A 351 6.34 2.02 30.89
CA LYS A 351 6.89 0.75 30.41
C LYS A 351 6.25 0.36 29.07
N ASN A 352 6.98 0.54 27.98
CA ASN A 352 6.57 0.11 26.65
C ASN A 352 7.79 -0.27 25.81
N SER A 353 8.01 -1.57 25.61
CA SER A 353 9.15 -2.08 24.84
C SER A 353 8.94 -2.05 23.33
N PHE A 354 7.72 -1.80 22.84
CA PHE A 354 7.39 -1.89 21.41
C PHE A 354 8.27 -0.98 20.56
N LEU A 355 8.41 0.30 20.95
CA LEU A 355 9.20 1.26 20.18
C LEU A 355 10.66 0.82 20.10
N GLY A 356 11.24 0.38 21.22
CA GLY A 356 12.60 -0.13 21.25
C GLY A 356 12.79 -1.39 20.39
N ILE A 357 11.87 -2.35 20.48
CA ILE A 357 11.87 -3.56 19.64
C ILE A 357 11.77 -3.20 18.16
N ALA A 358 10.91 -2.25 17.79
CA ALA A 358 10.76 -1.81 16.40
C ALA A 358 12.06 -1.20 15.85
N TYR A 359 12.74 -0.35 16.64
CA TYR A 359 14.04 0.22 16.24
C TYR A 359 15.12 -0.85 16.08
N VAL A 360 15.20 -1.83 17.00
CA VAL A 360 16.15 -2.95 16.88
C VAL A 360 15.83 -3.83 15.67
N ALA A 361 14.54 -4.11 15.41
CA ALA A 361 14.11 -4.93 14.28
C ALA A 361 14.42 -4.24 12.94
N ILE A 362 14.09 -2.96 12.80
CA ILE A 362 14.40 -2.17 11.60
C ILE A 362 15.91 -2.04 11.42
N GLY A 363 16.64 -1.72 12.49
CA GLY A 363 18.10 -1.63 12.45
C GLY A 363 18.75 -2.96 12.04
N GLY A 364 18.28 -4.08 12.59
CA GLY A 364 18.72 -5.42 12.23
C GLY A 364 18.40 -5.77 10.78
N LEU A 365 17.19 -5.46 10.30
CA LEU A 365 16.80 -5.66 8.91
C LEU A 365 17.68 -4.84 7.96
N CYS A 366 17.97 -3.57 8.28
CA CYS A 366 18.86 -2.72 7.48
C CYS A 366 20.28 -3.28 7.41
N ILE A 367 20.82 -3.82 8.51
CA ILE A 367 22.14 -4.47 8.52
C ILE A 367 22.12 -5.74 7.67
N VAL A 368 21.10 -6.59 7.82
CA VAL A 368 20.97 -7.83 7.04
C VAL A 368 20.85 -7.53 5.55
N LEU A 369 19.97 -6.60 5.16
CA LEU A 369 19.84 -6.16 3.76
C LEU A 369 21.14 -5.50 3.27
N GLY A 370 21.80 -4.69 4.10
CA GLY A 370 23.09 -4.10 3.78
C GLY A 370 24.16 -5.14 3.49
N VAL A 371 24.26 -6.19 4.32
CA VAL A 371 25.19 -7.32 4.10
C VAL A 371 24.80 -8.09 2.85
N LEU A 372 23.52 -8.45 2.67
CA LEU A 372 23.04 -9.17 1.49
C LEU A 372 23.32 -8.40 0.19
N PHE A 373 23.04 -7.10 0.15
CA PHE A 373 23.33 -6.27 -1.01
C PHE A 373 24.82 -6.03 -1.21
N THR A 374 25.62 -5.99 -0.14
CA THR A 374 27.08 -5.95 -0.26
C THR A 374 27.61 -7.25 -0.85
N VAL A 375 27.16 -8.41 -0.36
CA VAL A 375 27.52 -9.72 -0.89
C VAL A 375 27.06 -9.86 -2.34
N ALA A 376 25.83 -9.47 -2.68
CA ALA A 376 25.34 -9.47 -4.04
C ALA A 376 26.16 -8.56 -4.95
N HIS A 377 26.55 -7.38 -4.47
CA HIS A 377 27.41 -6.45 -5.21
C HIS A 377 28.84 -6.97 -5.37
N LEU A 378 29.37 -7.75 -4.42
CA LEU A 378 30.71 -8.36 -4.51
C LEU A 378 30.71 -9.61 -5.40
N ILE A 379 29.64 -10.42 -5.38
CA ILE A 379 29.51 -11.63 -6.22
C ILE A 379 29.14 -11.26 -7.67
N ARG A 380 28.30 -10.24 -7.86
CA ARG A 380 27.88 -9.73 -9.17
C ARG A 380 28.01 -8.20 -9.21
N PRO A 381 29.23 -7.65 -9.28
CA PRO A 381 29.43 -6.21 -9.40
C PRO A 381 28.85 -5.72 -10.73
N ARG A 382 27.77 -4.94 -10.66
CA ARG A 382 27.20 -4.24 -11.82
C ARG A 382 27.96 -2.92 -11.98
N ASN A 383 28.68 -2.76 -13.09
CA ASN A 383 29.31 -1.48 -13.42
C ASN A 383 28.22 -0.47 -13.78
N LEU A 384 28.03 0.55 -12.93
CA LEU A 384 27.10 1.66 -13.20
C LEU A 384 27.49 2.52 -14.41
N TYR A 385 28.71 2.30 -14.95
CA TYR A 385 29.25 3.00 -16.11
C TYR A 385 29.24 2.14 -17.38
N ASP A 386 28.86 0.86 -17.29
CA ASP A 386 28.71 0.01 -18.47
C ASP A 386 27.23 -0.07 -18.79
N ASN A 387 26.80 0.76 -19.75
CA ASN A 387 25.68 0.61 -20.69
C ASN A 387 24.64 -0.47 -20.32
N GLU A 388 24.08 -0.34 -19.13
CA GLU A 388 22.83 -0.96 -18.76
C GLU A 388 21.75 -0.19 -19.49
N PRO A 389 21.02 -0.86 -20.39
CA PRO A 389 20.27 -0.11 -21.36
C PRO A 389 19.18 0.69 -20.66
N LEU A 390 19.23 2.02 -20.75
CA LEU A 390 18.07 2.87 -20.49
C LEU A 390 16.91 2.39 -21.39
N GLU A 391 15.68 2.80 -21.14
CA GLU A 391 14.49 2.50 -21.97
C GLU A 391 14.72 2.75 -23.50
N ASN A 392 15.79 3.48 -23.85
CA ASN A 392 16.26 3.78 -25.20
C ASN A 392 17.48 2.96 -25.70
N ASP A 393 18.08 2.11 -24.89
CA ASP A 393 19.18 1.20 -25.24
C ASP A 393 18.71 -0.28 -25.29
N LEU A 394 17.45 -0.58 -24.94
CA LEU A 394 16.79 -1.91 -25.07
C LEU A 394 16.60 -2.36 -26.53
N TRP A 395 17.13 -1.58 -27.47
CA TRP A 395 17.06 -1.75 -28.91
C TRP A 395 18.44 -1.96 -29.55
N ASN A 396 19.52 -2.00 -28.76
CA ASN A 396 20.87 -2.23 -29.24
C ASN A 396 21.22 -3.73 -29.19
N SER A 397 21.40 -4.31 -30.38
CA SER A 397 21.64 -5.74 -30.64
C SER A 397 22.89 -6.32 -29.95
N SER A 398 23.83 -5.48 -29.56
CA SER A 398 25.05 -5.90 -28.85
C SER A 398 24.78 -6.54 -27.48
N SER A 399 23.65 -6.24 -26.84
CA SER A 399 23.23 -6.87 -25.57
C SER A 399 22.64 -8.29 -25.75
N VAL A 400 22.13 -8.60 -26.95
CA VAL A 400 21.62 -9.92 -27.35
C VAL A 400 22.77 -10.79 -27.84
N GLU A 401 23.70 -10.22 -28.62
CA GLU A 401 24.87 -10.92 -29.14
C GLU A 401 25.85 -11.32 -28.03
N TYR A 402 26.00 -10.52 -26.96
CA TYR A 402 26.78 -10.91 -25.77
C TYR A 402 26.13 -12.06 -24.97
N ARG A 403 24.79 -12.19 -25.01
CA ARG A 403 24.07 -13.33 -24.41
C ARG A 403 24.18 -14.59 -25.27
N HIS A 404 24.23 -14.46 -26.60
CA HIS A 404 24.50 -15.58 -27.51
C HIS A 404 25.97 -16.02 -27.53
N ALA A 405 26.92 -15.08 -27.50
CA ALA A 405 28.36 -15.36 -27.55
C ALA A 405 28.90 -15.93 -26.22
N SER A 406 28.36 -15.51 -25.06
CA SER A 406 28.76 -16.07 -23.77
C SER A 406 28.21 -17.48 -23.49
N GLN A 407 27.33 -18.00 -24.36
CA GLN A 407 26.76 -19.35 -24.26
C GLN A 407 27.31 -20.38 -25.26
N ILE A 408 28.30 -20.02 -26.09
CA ILE A 408 29.00 -21.00 -26.94
C ILE A 408 29.78 -22.06 -26.10
N GLY A 409 29.89 -21.87 -24.79
CA GLY A 409 30.54 -22.80 -23.86
C GLY A 409 29.65 -23.82 -23.13
N ARG A 410 28.31 -23.78 -23.24
CA ARG A 410 27.45 -24.75 -22.53
C ARG A 410 26.24 -25.15 -23.37
N ARG A 411 26.20 -26.43 -23.78
CA ARG A 411 24.98 -27.15 -24.17
C ARG A 411 23.99 -27.20 -22.99
N GLN A 412 23.36 -26.09 -22.67
CA GLN A 412 22.18 -26.04 -21.82
C GLN A 412 21.00 -25.66 -22.71
N ALA A 413 19.95 -26.48 -22.67
CA ALA A 413 18.72 -26.26 -23.40
C ALA A 413 18.22 -24.83 -23.15
N LEU A 414 17.91 -24.09 -24.23
CA LEU A 414 17.28 -22.78 -24.19
C LEU A 414 16.03 -22.88 -23.31
N THR A 415 16.11 -22.35 -22.09
CA THR A 415 15.00 -22.39 -21.14
C THR A 415 14.14 -21.17 -21.44
N PRO A 416 12.82 -21.31 -21.67
CA PRO A 416 11.97 -20.18 -22.03
C PRO A 416 11.93 -19.14 -20.90
N LEU A 417 11.93 -17.85 -21.26
CA LEU A 417 11.86 -16.74 -20.31
C LEU A 417 10.47 -16.61 -19.67
N PHE A 418 9.43 -16.95 -20.42
CA PHE A 418 8.06 -17.11 -19.93
C PHE A 418 7.32 -18.21 -20.69
N ILE A 419 6.22 -18.68 -20.11
CA ILE A 419 5.36 -19.72 -20.69
C ILE A 419 3.97 -19.12 -20.93
N VAL A 420 3.48 -19.23 -22.17
CA VAL A 420 2.15 -18.78 -22.60
C VAL A 420 1.18 -19.95 -22.54
N ASP A 421 0.12 -19.80 -21.76
CA ASP A 421 -0.99 -20.75 -21.75
C ASP A 421 -1.79 -20.64 -23.05
N THR A 422 -1.90 -21.76 -23.76
CA THR A 422 -2.46 -21.83 -25.11
C THR A 422 -3.70 -22.71 -25.14
N TYR A 423 -4.79 -22.16 -25.63
CA TYR A 423 -6.05 -22.85 -25.86
C TYR A 423 -6.29 -23.00 -27.37
N MET A 424 -6.52 -24.24 -27.83
CA MET A 424 -6.79 -24.54 -29.23
C MET A 424 -8.26 -24.92 -29.41
N HIS A 425 -8.99 -24.13 -30.18
CA HIS A 425 -10.41 -24.31 -30.46
C HIS A 425 -10.60 -24.79 -31.88
N ILE A 426 -11.05 -26.02 -32.07
CA ILE A 426 -11.37 -26.58 -33.38
C ILE A 426 -12.83 -26.26 -33.70
N VAL A 427 -13.04 -25.45 -34.73
CA VAL A 427 -14.36 -24.94 -35.14
C VAL A 427 -14.63 -25.45 -36.56
N ALA A 428 -15.46 -26.48 -36.66
CA ALA A 428 -15.75 -27.15 -37.91
C ALA A 428 -17.17 -26.83 -38.41
N ASP A 429 -17.33 -26.74 -39.72
CA ASP A 429 -18.63 -26.87 -40.36
C ASP A 429 -19.12 -28.33 -40.28
N ASN A 430 -20.39 -28.55 -40.56
CA ASN A 430 -21.03 -29.86 -40.47
C ASN A 430 -20.37 -30.93 -41.36
N SER A 431 -19.86 -30.56 -42.54
CA SER A 431 -19.21 -31.47 -43.47
C SER A 431 -17.80 -31.87 -43.02
N SER A 432 -17.13 -30.97 -42.28
CA SER A 432 -15.78 -31.14 -41.76
C SER A 432 -15.75 -31.76 -40.35
N ALA A 433 -16.87 -31.75 -39.62
CA ALA A 433 -16.95 -32.24 -38.24
C ALA A 433 -16.96 -33.78 -38.10
N THR A 434 -17.20 -34.52 -39.18
CA THR A 434 -17.34 -35.99 -39.15
C THR A 434 -16.00 -36.68 -39.39
N GLN A 435 -15.63 -37.62 -38.52
CA GLN A 435 -14.39 -38.40 -38.67
C GLN A 435 -14.37 -39.15 -40.01
N GLY A 436 -13.29 -38.96 -40.78
CA GLY A 436 -13.13 -39.51 -42.12
C GLY A 436 -13.50 -38.54 -43.24
N SER A 437 -14.06 -37.36 -42.93
CA SER A 437 -14.19 -36.30 -43.93
C SER A 437 -12.83 -35.68 -44.26
N PRO A 438 -12.62 -35.15 -45.47
CA PRO A 438 -11.35 -34.54 -45.87
C PRO A 438 -10.92 -33.31 -45.03
N GLY A 439 -11.86 -32.67 -44.33
CA GLY A 439 -11.62 -31.49 -43.48
C GLY A 439 -11.55 -31.81 -41.98
N TYR A 440 -11.62 -33.10 -41.59
CA TYR A 440 -11.65 -33.49 -40.19
C TYR A 440 -10.29 -33.31 -39.52
N VAL A 441 -10.25 -32.47 -38.47
CA VAL A 441 -9.05 -32.25 -37.66
C VAL A 441 -8.90 -33.40 -36.66
N THR A 442 -7.86 -34.23 -36.81
CA THR A 442 -7.55 -35.31 -35.87
C THR A 442 -6.78 -34.82 -34.65
N ASP A 443 -6.79 -35.57 -33.54
CA ASP A 443 -6.00 -35.21 -32.36
C ASP A 443 -4.48 -35.22 -32.66
N THR A 444 -4.04 -36.07 -33.58
CA THR A 444 -2.65 -36.07 -34.07
C THR A 444 -2.30 -34.75 -34.75
N MET A 445 -3.19 -34.18 -35.57
CA MET A 445 -2.96 -32.86 -36.18
C MET A 445 -2.81 -31.78 -35.11
N ILE A 446 -3.66 -31.81 -34.07
CA ILE A 446 -3.61 -30.84 -32.96
C ILE A 446 -2.28 -30.95 -32.21
N GLN A 447 -1.86 -32.16 -31.88
CA GLN A 447 -0.59 -32.39 -31.18
C GLN A 447 0.60 -31.92 -32.03
N ASN A 448 0.65 -32.33 -33.30
CA ASN A 448 1.72 -31.94 -34.22
C ASN A 448 1.78 -30.42 -34.42
N GLN A 449 0.61 -29.77 -34.52
CA GLN A 449 0.54 -28.32 -34.66
C GLN A 449 1.07 -27.60 -33.42
N PHE A 450 0.71 -28.08 -32.23
CA PHE A 450 1.21 -27.51 -30.98
C PHE A 450 2.72 -27.71 -30.82
N GLU A 451 3.24 -28.89 -31.15
CA GLU A 451 4.68 -29.17 -31.15
C GLU A 451 5.43 -28.28 -32.13
N TYR A 452 4.90 -28.10 -33.34
CA TYR A 452 5.48 -27.17 -34.32
C TYR A 452 5.54 -25.74 -33.76
N LEU A 453 4.43 -25.25 -33.20
CA LEU A 453 4.36 -23.92 -32.60
C LEU A 453 5.38 -23.77 -31.46
N ALA A 454 5.44 -24.71 -30.52
CA ALA A 454 6.38 -24.64 -29.40
C ALA A 454 7.84 -24.63 -29.87
N ASN A 455 8.16 -25.42 -30.89
CA ASN A 455 9.52 -25.47 -31.47
C ASN A 455 9.89 -24.18 -32.22
N ALA A 456 8.95 -23.60 -32.98
CA ALA A 456 9.18 -22.38 -33.76
C ALA A 456 9.65 -21.19 -32.91
N TYR A 457 9.23 -21.12 -31.65
CA TYR A 457 9.53 -20.02 -30.73
C TYR A 457 10.66 -20.31 -29.74
N THR A 458 11.26 -21.49 -29.77
CA THR A 458 12.33 -21.88 -28.84
C THR A 458 13.54 -20.94 -28.96
N ASN A 459 13.91 -20.54 -30.17
CA ASN A 459 15.01 -19.59 -30.41
C ASN A 459 14.68 -18.16 -29.98
N ALA A 460 13.40 -17.80 -29.90
CA ALA A 460 12.93 -16.54 -29.34
C ALA A 460 12.83 -16.57 -27.81
N SER A 461 13.18 -17.69 -27.17
CA SER A 461 13.05 -17.91 -25.71
C SER A 461 11.61 -17.78 -25.19
N ILE A 462 10.61 -18.04 -26.02
CA ILE A 462 9.19 -18.03 -25.65
C ILE A 462 8.68 -19.47 -25.58
N GLY A 463 8.13 -19.85 -24.42
CA GLY A 463 7.56 -21.17 -24.21
C GLY A 463 6.05 -21.17 -24.38
N TYR A 464 5.48 -22.27 -24.86
CA TYR A 464 4.05 -22.48 -24.95
C TYR A 464 3.64 -23.72 -24.15
N ARG A 465 2.49 -23.65 -23.47
CA ARG A 465 1.88 -24.78 -22.76
C ARG A 465 0.46 -24.99 -23.28
N LEU A 466 0.14 -26.20 -23.71
CA LEU A 466 -1.21 -26.56 -24.13
C LEU A 466 -2.12 -26.64 -22.89
N ALA A 467 -2.93 -25.61 -22.68
CA ALA A 467 -3.81 -25.46 -21.52
C ALA A 467 -5.20 -26.10 -21.75
N GLY A 468 -5.63 -26.23 -23.01
CA GLY A 468 -6.88 -26.92 -23.33
C GLY A 468 -7.20 -26.99 -24.82
N VAL A 469 -8.05 -27.96 -25.17
CA VAL A 469 -8.56 -28.15 -26.52
C VAL A 469 -10.09 -28.23 -26.47
N SER A 470 -10.78 -27.54 -27.37
CA SER A 470 -12.23 -27.68 -27.54
C SER A 470 -12.59 -27.97 -28.98
N ARG A 471 -13.68 -28.71 -29.21
CA ARG A 471 -14.23 -28.97 -30.55
C ARG A 471 -15.66 -28.47 -30.61
N VAL A 472 -15.99 -27.70 -31.65
CA VAL A 472 -17.30 -27.08 -31.86
C VAL A 472 -17.71 -27.25 -33.32
N THR A 473 -18.95 -27.63 -33.54
CA THR A 473 -19.55 -27.67 -34.88
C THR A 473 -20.50 -26.49 -35.04
N ASN A 474 -20.14 -25.54 -35.91
CA ASN A 474 -20.94 -24.35 -36.20
C ASN A 474 -20.53 -23.77 -37.55
N ASP A 475 -21.39 -23.87 -38.57
CA ASP A 475 -21.11 -23.46 -39.95
C ASP A 475 -20.83 -21.94 -40.07
N THR A 476 -21.50 -21.12 -39.26
CA THR A 476 -21.30 -19.66 -39.25
C THR A 476 -19.95 -19.31 -38.66
N TRP A 477 -19.56 -19.96 -37.57
CA TRP A 477 -18.25 -19.72 -36.96
C TRP A 477 -17.12 -20.32 -37.80
N ALA A 478 -17.31 -21.50 -38.38
CA ALA A 478 -16.31 -22.13 -39.24
C ALA A 478 -15.98 -21.30 -40.49
N SER A 479 -16.92 -20.48 -40.96
CA SER A 479 -16.75 -19.55 -42.09
C SER A 479 -16.37 -18.11 -41.71
N ASN A 480 -16.05 -17.85 -40.43
CA ASN A 480 -15.74 -16.51 -39.93
C ASN A 480 -16.90 -15.49 -40.07
N GLY A 481 -18.14 -15.99 -40.09
CA GLY A 481 -19.35 -15.16 -40.20
C GLY A 481 -19.70 -14.40 -38.92
N ASP A 482 -19.23 -14.83 -37.75
CA ASP A 482 -19.47 -14.19 -36.45
C ASP A 482 -18.31 -14.44 -35.46
N ASP A 483 -17.17 -13.78 -35.70
CA ASP A 483 -15.95 -13.90 -34.88
C ASP A 483 -16.18 -13.51 -33.41
N ILE A 484 -16.97 -12.45 -33.18
CA ILE A 484 -17.22 -11.94 -31.82
C ILE A 484 -18.02 -12.95 -31.01
N ALA A 485 -19.10 -13.52 -31.55
CA ALA A 485 -19.87 -14.53 -30.82
C ALA A 485 -19.06 -15.80 -30.56
N MET A 486 -18.26 -16.23 -31.54
CA MET A 486 -17.34 -17.36 -31.39
C MET A 486 -16.35 -17.12 -30.24
N LYS A 487 -15.60 -16.01 -30.27
CA LYS A 487 -14.61 -15.68 -29.24
C LYS A 487 -15.26 -15.45 -27.88
N SER A 488 -16.43 -14.80 -27.82
CA SER A 488 -17.21 -14.62 -26.58
C SER A 488 -17.60 -15.95 -25.92
N SER A 489 -17.91 -16.96 -26.73
CA SER A 489 -18.29 -18.29 -26.24
C SER A 489 -17.08 -19.13 -25.82
N LEU A 490 -16.00 -19.08 -26.60
CA LEU A 490 -14.93 -20.05 -26.54
C LEU A 490 -13.69 -19.59 -25.79
N ARG A 491 -13.39 -18.28 -25.75
CA ARG A 491 -12.17 -17.74 -25.12
C ARG A 491 -12.00 -18.26 -23.69
N ARG A 492 -10.75 -18.57 -23.34
CA ARG A 492 -10.31 -18.98 -22.00
C ARG A 492 -9.08 -18.20 -21.54
N GLY A 493 -8.92 -18.08 -20.23
CA GLY A 493 -7.79 -17.40 -19.60
C GLY A 493 -7.90 -15.87 -19.60
N THR A 494 -6.77 -15.20 -19.39
CA THR A 494 -6.68 -13.72 -19.32
C THR A 494 -6.11 -13.15 -20.62
N TYR A 495 -5.69 -11.89 -20.63
CA TYR A 495 -4.98 -11.29 -21.76
C TYR A 495 -3.59 -11.91 -22.00
N ARG A 496 -3.06 -12.67 -21.03
CA ARG A 496 -1.81 -13.44 -21.17
C ARG A 496 -1.98 -14.78 -21.86
N SER A 497 -3.22 -15.26 -22.00
CA SER A 497 -3.50 -16.56 -22.59
C SER A 497 -3.74 -16.45 -24.08
N LEU A 498 -3.00 -17.24 -24.86
CA LEU A 498 -3.19 -17.35 -26.30
C LEU A 498 -4.39 -18.25 -26.60
N ASN A 499 -5.34 -17.74 -27.38
CA ASN A 499 -6.47 -18.51 -27.88
C ASN A 499 -6.37 -18.60 -29.40
N ILE A 500 -6.33 -19.82 -29.93
CA ILE A 500 -6.21 -20.11 -31.35
C ILE A 500 -7.48 -20.83 -31.82
N TYR A 501 -8.15 -20.29 -32.82
CA TYR A 501 -9.39 -20.78 -33.39
C TYR A 501 -9.11 -21.38 -34.78
N TYR A 502 -9.02 -22.71 -34.84
CA TYR A 502 -8.85 -23.46 -36.08
C TYR A 502 -10.20 -23.67 -36.76
N GLN A 503 -10.46 -22.91 -37.82
CA GLN A 503 -11.72 -22.88 -38.55
C GLN A 503 -11.61 -23.73 -39.82
N SER A 504 -12.58 -24.62 -40.09
CA SER A 504 -12.53 -25.51 -41.28
C SER A 504 -12.72 -24.79 -42.62
N LEU A 505 -13.29 -23.57 -42.60
CA LEU A 505 -13.58 -22.79 -43.79
C LEU A 505 -13.28 -21.30 -43.55
N LEU A 506 -12.09 -20.96 -43.07
CA LEU A 506 -11.77 -19.56 -42.77
C LEU A 506 -11.89 -18.67 -44.03
N GLN A 507 -12.81 -17.71 -44.01
CA GLN A 507 -13.09 -16.80 -45.12
C GLN A 507 -12.92 -15.32 -44.73
N ALA A 508 -12.58 -14.52 -45.74
CA ALA A 508 -12.49 -13.07 -45.64
C ALA A 508 -13.89 -12.45 -45.45
N GLY A 509 -14.04 -11.64 -44.40
CA GLY A 509 -15.23 -10.84 -44.18
C GLY A 509 -15.34 -9.65 -45.15
N ALA A 510 -16.48 -8.96 -45.13
CA ALA A 510 -16.78 -7.85 -46.04
C ALA A 510 -15.78 -6.68 -46.00
N ASN A 511 -15.10 -6.50 -44.86
CA ASN A 511 -14.18 -5.39 -44.61
C ASN A 511 -12.70 -5.81 -44.64
N THR A 512 -12.37 -7.01 -45.14
CA THR A 512 -10.98 -7.48 -45.21
C THR A 512 -10.24 -6.66 -46.27
N PRO A 513 -9.20 -5.87 -45.90
CA PRO A 513 -8.54 -4.98 -46.86
C PRO A 513 -7.90 -5.76 -48.00
N GLY A 514 -8.21 -5.40 -49.24
CA GLY A 514 -7.59 -5.98 -50.43
C GLY A 514 -8.01 -7.41 -50.79
N VAL A 515 -8.97 -8.01 -50.06
CA VAL A 515 -9.42 -9.39 -50.30
C VAL A 515 -10.93 -9.43 -50.55
N PRO A 516 -11.41 -10.02 -51.67
CA PRO A 516 -12.83 -10.16 -51.94
C PRO A 516 -13.56 -10.95 -50.83
N PRO A 517 -14.75 -10.51 -50.39
CA PRO A 517 -15.50 -11.24 -49.37
C PRO A 517 -15.79 -12.69 -49.79
N GLY A 518 -15.63 -13.62 -48.86
CA GLY A 518 -15.78 -15.06 -49.12
C GLY A 518 -14.54 -15.76 -49.69
N SER A 519 -13.45 -15.03 -49.97
CA SER A 519 -12.17 -15.66 -50.31
C SER A 519 -11.61 -16.43 -49.12
N THR A 520 -11.02 -17.60 -49.35
CA THR A 520 -10.35 -18.37 -48.29
C THR A 520 -9.12 -17.62 -47.78
N LEU A 521 -8.97 -17.52 -46.46
CA LEU A 521 -7.78 -17.01 -45.79
C LEU A 521 -7.02 -18.15 -45.13
N LEU A 522 -5.69 -18.03 -45.03
CA LEU A 522 -4.88 -19.00 -44.27
C LEU A 522 -4.95 -18.71 -42.76
N GLY A 523 -4.91 -17.44 -42.37
CA GLY A 523 -5.03 -17.02 -40.99
C GLY A 523 -5.10 -15.49 -40.84
N PHE A 524 -5.38 -15.06 -39.61
CA PHE A 524 -5.12 -13.71 -39.11
C PHE A 524 -5.03 -13.73 -37.57
N CYS A 525 -4.20 -12.87 -36.98
CA CYS A 525 -4.22 -12.60 -35.53
C CYS A 525 -4.31 -11.11 -35.21
N SER A 526 -4.81 -10.82 -34.01
CA SER A 526 -4.73 -9.49 -33.42
C SER A 526 -3.29 -9.14 -33.03
N LEU A 527 -2.83 -7.93 -33.34
CA LEU A 527 -1.66 -7.34 -32.67
C LEU A 527 -1.98 -7.04 -31.19
N PRO A 528 -0.98 -7.01 -30.29
CA PRO A 528 -1.15 -6.53 -28.92
C PRO A 528 -1.66 -5.10 -28.86
N THR A 529 -2.57 -4.84 -27.92
CA THR A 529 -3.26 -3.55 -27.76
C THR A 529 -2.86 -2.89 -26.44
N SER A 530 -2.55 -1.60 -26.51
CA SER A 530 -2.25 -0.79 -25.31
C SER A 530 -3.48 -0.62 -24.41
N GLY A 531 -3.26 -0.49 -23.09
CA GLY A 531 -4.31 -0.13 -22.14
C GLY A 531 -5.13 -1.29 -21.57
N VAL A 532 -4.86 -2.53 -21.96
CA VAL A 532 -5.42 -3.71 -21.28
C VAL A 532 -4.71 -3.90 -19.94
N THR A 533 -5.48 -4.06 -18.88
CA THR A 533 -5.02 -4.27 -17.50
C THR A 533 -5.72 -5.49 -16.89
N GLU A 534 -5.25 -5.99 -15.74
CA GLU A 534 -5.93 -7.08 -15.00
C GLU A 534 -7.41 -6.76 -14.69
N SER A 535 -7.75 -5.47 -14.59
CA SER A 535 -9.12 -5.01 -14.31
C SER A 535 -9.97 -4.78 -15.55
N THR A 536 -9.37 -4.87 -16.75
CA THR A 536 -10.08 -4.63 -18.01
C THR A 536 -11.09 -5.77 -18.26
N PRO A 537 -12.38 -5.47 -18.48
CA PRO A 537 -13.37 -6.47 -18.83
C PRO A 537 -13.06 -7.19 -20.16
N VAL A 538 -13.38 -8.49 -20.23
CA VAL A 538 -13.04 -9.37 -21.38
C VAL A 538 -13.65 -8.89 -22.70
N ASP A 539 -14.85 -8.29 -22.65
CA ASP A 539 -15.53 -7.71 -23.82
C ASP A 539 -14.70 -6.62 -24.51
N GLN A 540 -13.85 -5.91 -23.78
CA GLN A 540 -12.98 -4.87 -24.35
C GLN A 540 -11.77 -5.40 -25.12
N TYR A 541 -11.37 -6.65 -24.88
CA TYR A 541 -10.28 -7.30 -25.62
C TYR A 541 -10.71 -8.63 -26.24
N ILE A 542 -12.01 -8.84 -26.45
CA ILE A 542 -12.56 -10.13 -26.88
C ILE A 542 -12.02 -10.60 -28.23
N VAL A 543 -11.63 -9.65 -29.08
CA VAL A 543 -11.06 -9.91 -30.41
C VAL A 543 -9.64 -10.48 -30.36
N ASP A 544 -8.95 -10.41 -29.21
CA ASP A 544 -7.59 -10.93 -29.03
C ASP A 544 -7.53 -12.45 -29.30
N GLY A 545 -6.50 -12.87 -30.04
CA GLY A 545 -6.26 -14.25 -30.43
C GLY A 545 -6.04 -14.41 -31.92
N CYS A 546 -6.06 -15.67 -32.36
CA CYS A 546 -5.65 -16.08 -33.69
C CYS A 546 -6.71 -16.94 -34.36
N ASN A 547 -7.08 -16.61 -35.59
CA ASN A 547 -8.03 -17.35 -36.41
C ASN A 547 -7.24 -17.99 -37.55
N ILE A 548 -7.30 -19.32 -37.69
CA ILE A 548 -6.44 -20.07 -38.60
C ILE A 548 -7.27 -21.10 -39.37
N LEU A 549 -7.04 -21.24 -40.67
CA LEU A 549 -7.64 -22.29 -41.46
C LEU A 549 -7.10 -23.65 -41.02
N SER A 550 -7.95 -24.56 -40.57
CA SER A 550 -7.49 -25.86 -40.04
C SER A 550 -6.77 -26.74 -41.08
N GLY A 551 -6.97 -26.47 -42.37
CA GLY A 551 -6.26 -27.12 -43.47
C GLY A 551 -4.75 -26.85 -43.50
N THR A 552 -4.26 -25.83 -42.78
CA THR A 552 -2.83 -25.49 -42.67
C THR A 552 -2.09 -26.24 -41.56
N MET A 553 -2.82 -27.00 -40.73
CA MET A 553 -2.21 -27.82 -39.70
C MET A 553 -1.34 -28.94 -40.32
N PRO A 554 -0.33 -29.46 -39.61
CA PRO A 554 0.45 -30.63 -40.04
C PRO A 554 -0.44 -31.80 -40.46
N GLY A 555 -0.38 -32.16 -41.74
CA GLY A 555 -1.21 -33.24 -42.33
C GLY A 555 -2.59 -32.80 -42.85
N GLY A 556 -2.86 -31.48 -42.87
CA GLY A 556 -4.04 -30.89 -43.47
C GLY A 556 -4.00 -30.86 -45.01
N ASN A 557 -5.08 -30.35 -45.61
CA ASN A 557 -5.30 -30.38 -47.07
C ASN A 557 -4.81 -29.13 -47.81
N MET A 558 -4.26 -28.13 -47.12
CA MET A 558 -3.75 -26.91 -47.74
C MET A 558 -2.32 -27.10 -48.25
N VAL A 559 -2.19 -27.60 -49.48
CA VAL A 559 -0.90 -27.87 -50.13
C VAL A 559 0.05 -26.66 -50.01
N ASN A 560 1.31 -26.93 -49.68
CA ASN A 560 2.41 -25.98 -49.40
C ASN A 560 2.34 -25.22 -48.07
N TYR A 561 1.21 -25.27 -47.36
CA TYR A 561 0.99 -24.55 -46.10
C TYR A 561 0.48 -25.46 -44.98
N ASN A 562 0.66 -26.78 -45.13
CA ASN A 562 0.12 -27.82 -44.24
C ASN A 562 1.18 -28.47 -43.35
N LEU A 563 2.25 -27.74 -42.99
CA LEU A 563 3.26 -28.18 -42.03
C LEU A 563 3.16 -27.40 -40.71
N GLY A 564 2.22 -26.46 -40.60
CA GLY A 564 1.94 -25.68 -39.39
C GLY A 564 2.59 -24.29 -39.36
N GLY A 565 3.27 -23.88 -40.43
CA GLY A 565 3.96 -22.59 -40.55
C GLY A 565 3.02 -21.40 -40.44
N THR A 566 1.80 -21.51 -40.98
CA THR A 566 0.76 -20.48 -40.81
C THR A 566 0.50 -20.17 -39.33
N THR A 567 0.43 -21.18 -38.44
CA THR A 567 0.24 -20.88 -37.01
C THR A 567 1.42 -20.12 -36.42
N ALA A 568 2.65 -20.46 -36.80
CA ALA A 568 3.82 -19.73 -36.33
C ALA A 568 3.86 -18.27 -36.83
N HIS A 569 3.50 -18.04 -38.09
CA HIS A 569 3.37 -16.71 -38.68
C HIS A 569 2.36 -15.85 -37.89
N GLU A 570 1.17 -16.39 -37.72
CA GLU A 570 0.03 -15.68 -37.14
C GLU A 570 0.27 -15.36 -35.65
N VAL A 571 0.80 -16.32 -34.89
CA VAL A 571 1.21 -16.08 -33.50
C VAL A 571 2.36 -15.06 -33.42
N GLY A 572 3.12 -14.83 -34.50
CA GLY A 572 4.12 -13.79 -34.62
C GLY A 572 3.49 -12.40 -34.52
N HIS A 573 2.35 -12.20 -35.19
CA HIS A 573 1.54 -10.98 -35.01
C HIS A 573 0.97 -10.88 -33.61
N TRP A 574 0.49 -11.98 -33.00
CA TRP A 574 -0.01 -11.94 -31.63
C TRP A 574 1.07 -11.54 -30.61
N ASN A 575 2.35 -11.78 -30.94
CA ASN A 575 3.53 -11.31 -30.20
C ASN A 575 4.09 -9.96 -30.71
N GLY A 576 3.43 -9.29 -31.65
CA GLY A 576 3.76 -7.92 -32.09
C GLY A 576 4.78 -7.78 -33.22
N LEU A 577 5.03 -8.85 -33.97
CA LEU A 577 5.79 -8.76 -35.22
C LEU A 577 4.92 -8.26 -36.37
N LEU A 578 5.56 -7.54 -37.29
CA LEU A 578 4.98 -7.15 -38.57
C LEU A 578 5.50 -8.09 -39.66
N HIS A 579 4.88 -8.05 -40.83
CA HIS A 579 5.43 -8.70 -42.01
C HIS A 579 6.81 -8.13 -42.36
N THR A 580 7.70 -8.97 -42.86
CA THR A 580 9.05 -8.56 -43.31
C THR A 580 9.00 -7.51 -44.42
N PHE A 581 7.96 -7.56 -45.25
CA PHE A 581 7.68 -6.61 -46.32
C PHE A 581 6.77 -5.44 -45.91
N ASN A 582 6.57 -5.21 -44.61
CA ASN A 582 5.74 -4.10 -44.13
C ASN A 582 6.24 -2.76 -44.69
N GLY A 583 5.31 -1.90 -45.15
CA GLY A 583 5.62 -0.64 -45.83
C GLY A 583 5.71 -0.76 -47.36
N ASN A 584 5.92 -1.96 -47.89
CA ASN A 584 5.96 -2.29 -49.32
C ASN A 584 6.91 -1.39 -50.12
N SER A 585 8.08 -1.10 -49.54
CA SER A 585 8.97 -0.04 -49.98
C SER A 585 10.44 -0.41 -49.75
N CYS A 586 11.31 0.05 -50.64
CA CYS A 586 12.77 0.04 -50.45
C CYS A 586 13.32 1.45 -50.15
N SER A 587 12.45 2.40 -49.78
CA SER A 587 12.88 3.78 -49.49
C SER A 587 13.70 3.84 -48.21
N ASN A 588 14.77 4.65 -48.20
CA ASN A 588 15.55 4.94 -46.99
C ASN A 588 14.74 5.61 -45.87
N SER A 589 13.55 6.14 -46.18
CA SER A 589 12.62 6.71 -45.21
C SER A 589 11.65 5.70 -44.61
N ASP A 590 11.62 4.49 -45.15
CA ASP A 590 10.78 3.38 -44.69
C ASP A 590 11.69 2.31 -44.08
N TRP A 591 11.31 1.82 -42.91
CA TRP A 591 12.14 0.96 -42.07
C TRP A 591 11.65 -0.49 -42.04
N GLY A 592 10.71 -0.83 -42.94
CA GLY A 592 10.24 -2.19 -43.12
C GLY A 592 9.39 -2.68 -41.93
N ASP A 593 9.78 -3.83 -41.38
CA ASP A 593 9.16 -4.43 -40.19
C ASP A 593 9.58 -3.77 -38.87
N TYR A 594 10.47 -2.76 -38.92
CA TYR A 594 11.11 -2.11 -37.77
C TYR A 594 11.92 -3.07 -36.90
N VAL A 595 12.53 -4.10 -37.50
CA VAL A 595 13.49 -4.99 -36.86
C VAL A 595 14.83 -4.87 -37.57
N ALA A 596 15.87 -4.49 -36.83
CA ALA A 596 17.15 -4.09 -37.41
C ALA A 596 17.90 -5.23 -38.13
N ASP A 597 17.70 -6.48 -37.73
CA ASP A 597 18.34 -7.65 -38.34
C ASP A 597 17.48 -8.37 -39.39
N THR A 598 16.34 -7.79 -39.78
CA THR A 598 15.55 -8.21 -40.93
C THR A 598 15.97 -7.39 -42.16
N PRO A 599 16.43 -8.02 -43.25
CA PRO A 599 16.65 -7.32 -44.53
C PRO A 599 15.36 -6.66 -45.03
N GLN A 600 15.46 -5.47 -45.61
CA GLN A 600 14.29 -4.77 -46.15
C GLN A 600 13.72 -5.52 -47.36
N GLU A 601 12.39 -5.72 -47.37
CA GLU A 601 11.68 -6.42 -48.43
C GLU A 601 10.55 -5.55 -48.97
N GLN A 602 10.44 -5.39 -50.29
CA GLN A 602 9.38 -4.60 -50.92
C GLN A 602 8.08 -5.37 -51.11
N THR A 603 8.21 -6.66 -51.39
CA THR A 603 7.11 -7.52 -51.84
C THR A 603 7.26 -8.87 -51.20
N SER A 604 6.19 -9.44 -50.67
CA SER A 604 6.20 -10.78 -50.08
C SER A 604 6.70 -11.85 -51.06
N THR A 605 7.26 -12.92 -50.53
CA THR A 605 7.67 -14.08 -51.35
C THR A 605 6.51 -15.06 -51.53
N SER A 606 6.44 -15.68 -52.70
CA SER A 606 5.55 -16.81 -52.97
C SER A 606 6.38 -18.01 -53.41
N GLY A 607 6.04 -19.20 -52.91
CA GLY A 607 6.81 -20.41 -53.16
C GLY A 607 8.06 -20.52 -52.28
N CYS A 608 9.04 -21.28 -52.78
CA CYS A 608 10.36 -21.46 -52.15
C CYS A 608 11.51 -21.18 -53.11
N PRO A 609 11.68 -19.92 -53.58
CA PRO A 609 12.79 -19.59 -54.48
C PRO A 609 14.14 -19.78 -53.76
N ALA A 610 15.19 -20.16 -54.49
CA ALA A 610 16.52 -20.31 -53.89
C ALA A 610 17.10 -18.98 -53.37
N THR A 611 16.76 -17.87 -54.03
CA THR A 611 17.16 -16.51 -53.66
C THR A 611 16.11 -15.53 -54.16
N LYS A 612 15.82 -14.48 -53.39
CA LYS A 612 15.03 -13.32 -53.80
C LYS A 612 15.65 -12.09 -53.15
N ASP A 613 15.67 -10.97 -53.87
CA ASP A 613 16.12 -9.68 -53.36
C ASP A 613 15.30 -8.62 -54.08
N SER A 614 14.28 -8.11 -53.40
CA SER A 614 13.38 -7.09 -53.92
C SER A 614 13.89 -5.68 -53.66
N CYS A 615 14.89 -5.52 -52.79
CA CYS A 615 15.50 -4.25 -52.42
C CYS A 615 17.03 -4.25 -52.57
N PRO A 616 17.58 -4.51 -53.78
CA PRO A 616 19.03 -4.62 -53.99
C PRO A 616 19.76 -3.28 -53.77
N ASP A 617 19.05 -2.16 -53.90
CA ASP A 617 19.57 -0.80 -53.78
C ASP A 617 19.10 -0.08 -52.51
N SER A 618 18.54 -0.79 -51.51
CA SER A 618 18.20 -0.13 -50.23
C SER A 618 19.47 0.51 -49.66
N GLY A 619 19.45 1.82 -49.43
CA GLY A 619 20.63 2.66 -49.23
C GLY A 619 21.36 2.45 -47.90
N VAL A 620 21.15 1.29 -47.27
CA VAL A 620 21.67 0.88 -45.98
C VAL A 620 22.58 -0.32 -46.18
N SER A 621 23.90 -0.13 -46.10
CA SER A 621 24.85 -1.25 -46.22
C SER A 621 24.60 -2.32 -45.14
N SER A 622 24.73 -3.60 -45.50
CA SER A 622 24.83 -4.71 -44.53
C SER A 622 25.95 -4.53 -43.48
N THR A 623 26.98 -3.73 -43.80
CA THR A 623 28.05 -3.34 -42.85
C THR A 623 27.72 -2.12 -42.00
N ALA A 624 26.62 -1.40 -42.28
CA ALA A 624 26.12 -0.36 -41.40
C ALA A 624 25.54 -0.95 -40.10
N TYR A 625 25.18 -2.24 -40.10
CA TYR A 625 24.95 -2.99 -38.89
C TYR A 625 26.29 -3.41 -38.27
N THR A 626 26.78 -2.63 -37.30
CA THR A 626 27.96 -2.99 -36.47
C THR A 626 27.63 -3.14 -34.99
N GLY A 627 26.38 -2.90 -34.59
CA GLY A 627 26.00 -2.86 -33.17
C GLY A 627 26.77 -1.82 -32.33
N LEU A 628 27.51 -0.90 -32.97
CA LEU A 628 28.40 0.07 -32.32
C LEU A 628 27.75 1.46 -32.24
N ALA A 629 27.87 2.08 -31.06
CA ALA A 629 27.24 3.34 -30.65
C ALA A 629 27.65 4.60 -31.45
N SER A 630 28.38 4.48 -32.56
CA SER A 630 28.89 5.62 -33.33
C SER A 630 27.94 6.14 -34.42
N GLN A 631 26.70 5.65 -34.51
CA GLN A 631 25.75 6.01 -35.58
C GLN A 631 24.68 7.03 -35.14
N GLY A 632 25.11 8.18 -34.63
CA GLY A 632 24.26 9.38 -34.51
C GLY A 632 22.92 9.19 -33.75
N SER A 633 21.96 10.07 -33.99
CA SER A 633 20.71 10.16 -33.22
C SER A 633 19.65 9.11 -33.56
N ASN A 634 20.00 8.02 -34.25
CA ASN A 634 19.13 6.87 -34.49
C ASN A 634 19.62 5.67 -33.65
N PRO A 635 19.03 5.40 -32.48
CA PRO A 635 19.51 4.37 -31.55
C PRO A 635 19.28 2.92 -32.02
N TYR A 636 18.64 2.71 -33.18
CA TYR A 636 18.28 1.40 -33.73
C TYR A 636 19.25 0.87 -34.79
N GLY A 637 20.31 1.63 -35.12
CA GLY A 637 21.00 1.46 -36.39
C GLY A 637 20.06 1.77 -37.56
N PRO A 638 20.52 1.66 -38.81
CA PRO A 638 19.61 1.75 -39.93
C PRO A 638 18.73 0.49 -39.96
N GLN A 639 17.42 0.68 -39.78
CA GLN A 639 16.41 -0.38 -39.79
C GLN A 639 16.16 -0.82 -41.24
N GLY A 640 16.15 -2.14 -41.50
CA GLY A 640 16.02 -2.69 -42.86
C GLY A 640 17.30 -2.49 -43.68
N PHE A 641 18.33 -3.29 -43.43
CA PHE A 641 19.57 -3.23 -44.21
C PHE A 641 19.45 -3.94 -45.56
N SER A 642 20.37 -3.65 -46.49
CA SER A 642 20.43 -4.31 -47.80
C SER A 642 20.93 -5.75 -47.69
N GLY A 643 20.15 -6.67 -48.24
CA GLY A 643 20.42 -8.10 -48.23
C GLY A 643 19.32 -8.85 -48.95
N VAL A 644 19.55 -10.15 -49.19
CA VAL A 644 18.51 -11.02 -49.77
C VAL A 644 17.25 -11.00 -48.90
N ASP A 645 16.10 -11.01 -49.55
CA ASP A 645 14.81 -11.02 -48.89
C ASP A 645 14.74 -12.21 -47.92
N PRO A 646 14.08 -12.05 -46.76
CA PRO A 646 14.04 -13.04 -45.69
C PRO A 646 13.07 -14.20 -45.99
N ILE A 647 13.26 -14.91 -47.10
CA ILE A 647 12.41 -16.01 -47.59
C ILE A 647 12.22 -17.19 -46.60
N HIS A 648 13.12 -17.31 -45.63
CA HIS A 648 13.08 -18.35 -44.61
C HIS A 648 12.43 -17.89 -43.29
N ASN A 649 11.96 -16.65 -43.24
CA ASN A 649 11.39 -16.04 -42.05
C ASN A 649 9.91 -16.35 -41.92
N PHE A 650 9.45 -16.69 -40.72
CA PHE A 650 8.04 -16.95 -40.47
C PHE A 650 7.13 -15.76 -40.78
N MET A 651 7.63 -14.52 -40.75
CA MET A 651 6.84 -13.31 -41.03
C MET A 651 6.77 -12.94 -42.53
N ASP A 652 7.26 -13.79 -43.43
CA ASP A 652 7.03 -13.70 -44.89
C ASP A 652 5.92 -14.69 -45.34
N TYR A 653 5.47 -14.61 -46.59
CA TYR A 653 4.43 -15.48 -47.18
C TYR A 653 4.96 -16.67 -47.98
N SER A 654 6.24 -17.00 -47.80
CA SER A 654 6.89 -18.19 -48.37
C SER A 654 6.16 -19.49 -48.00
N ASN A 655 6.37 -20.56 -48.78
CA ASN A 655 5.81 -21.88 -48.46
C ASN A 655 6.37 -22.40 -47.13
N ASP A 656 5.61 -23.26 -46.44
CA ASP A 656 6.01 -23.82 -45.14
C ASP A 656 7.37 -24.56 -45.20
N GLU A 657 7.71 -25.16 -46.34
CA GLU A 657 8.99 -25.85 -46.55
C GLU A 657 10.22 -24.93 -46.45
N CYS A 658 10.02 -23.62 -46.65
CA CYS A 658 11.08 -22.62 -46.59
C CYS A 658 11.34 -22.11 -45.18
N TYR A 659 10.36 -22.19 -44.29
CA TYR A 659 10.46 -21.54 -43.00
C TYR A 659 11.53 -22.21 -42.13
N GLN A 660 12.40 -21.38 -41.55
CA GLN A 660 13.47 -21.81 -40.66
C GLN A 660 13.37 -21.16 -39.28
N GLY A 661 12.77 -19.98 -39.16
CA GLY A 661 12.68 -19.30 -37.87
C GLY A 661 12.41 -17.80 -37.94
N PHE A 662 12.42 -17.19 -36.75
CA PHE A 662 12.53 -15.74 -36.58
C PHE A 662 14.00 -15.32 -36.54
N THR A 663 14.29 -14.06 -36.86
CA THR A 663 15.60 -13.47 -36.55
C THR A 663 15.77 -13.27 -35.04
N ALA A 664 17.00 -13.04 -34.58
CA ALA A 664 17.26 -12.78 -33.17
C ALA A 664 16.61 -11.46 -32.72
N GLY A 665 16.60 -10.44 -33.59
CA GLY A 665 15.94 -9.16 -33.35
C GLY A 665 14.42 -9.28 -33.30
N GLN A 666 13.82 -10.13 -34.13
CA GLN A 666 12.39 -10.45 -34.03
C GLN A 666 12.07 -11.13 -32.70
N GLY A 667 12.90 -12.09 -32.27
CA GLY A 667 12.80 -12.70 -30.93
C GLY A 667 12.84 -11.66 -29.81
N ALA A 668 13.82 -10.75 -29.85
CA ALA A 668 13.95 -9.66 -28.87
C ALA A 668 12.73 -8.73 -28.87
N ARG A 669 12.20 -8.36 -30.04
CA ARG A 669 10.99 -7.55 -30.16
C ARG A 669 9.79 -8.22 -29.51
N MET A 670 9.57 -9.51 -29.77
CA MET A 670 8.45 -10.24 -29.17
C MET A 670 8.54 -10.29 -27.64
N LEU A 671 9.73 -10.49 -27.08
CA LEU A 671 9.96 -10.44 -25.63
C LEU A 671 9.64 -9.05 -25.06
N ASN A 672 10.07 -7.98 -25.73
CA ASN A 672 9.78 -6.60 -25.31
C ASN A 672 8.27 -6.28 -25.37
N VAL A 673 7.60 -6.67 -26.46
CA VAL A 673 6.15 -6.49 -26.62
C VAL A 673 5.40 -7.27 -25.54
N TRP A 674 5.84 -8.48 -25.20
CA TRP A 674 5.26 -9.24 -24.10
C TRP A 674 5.32 -8.48 -22.78
N ASP A 675 6.48 -7.93 -22.42
CA ASP A 675 6.66 -7.20 -21.16
C ASP A 675 5.80 -5.93 -21.08
N ILE A 676 5.64 -5.22 -22.21
CA ILE A 676 4.85 -3.98 -22.28
C ILE A 676 3.34 -4.26 -22.19
N TYR A 677 2.86 -5.26 -22.93
CA TYR A 677 1.43 -5.44 -23.17
C TYR A 677 0.80 -6.59 -22.38
N ARG A 678 1.58 -7.60 -21.96
CA ARG A 678 1.04 -8.85 -21.42
C ARG A 678 1.57 -9.25 -20.04
N ALA A 679 2.85 -9.05 -19.71
CA ALA A 679 3.50 -9.68 -18.53
C ALA A 679 2.80 -9.45 -17.17
N GLU A 680 2.21 -8.27 -16.95
CA GLU A 680 1.53 -7.86 -15.71
C GLU A 680 0.00 -7.68 -15.86
N ARG A 681 -0.63 -8.36 -16.85
CA ARG A 681 -2.04 -8.13 -17.24
C ARG A 681 -2.96 -9.34 -17.12
#